data_AF-A0A7V2AP18-F1
#
_entry.id   AF-A0A7V2AP18-F1
#
_cell.length_a   1.000
_cell.length_b   1.000
_cell.length_c   1.000
_cell.angle_alpha   90.00
_cell.angle_beta   90.00
_cell.angle_gamma   90.00
#
_symmetry.space_group_name_H-M   'P 1'
#
loop_
_entity.id
_entity.type
_entity.pdbx_description
1 polymer ?
#
loop_
_entity_poly.entity_id
_entity_poly.type
_entity_poly.pdbx_seq_one_letter_code
_entity_poly.pdbx_strand_id
1 'polypeptide(L)'
;QIILLLPILAYVLLNLSNITNVFFGPYDISLKELSSIDMINRESYDMEDYGMQESKDFNPLKHTHYEKDGRFYFRLKGGELLNEKEFQIENNAENSKFKRTGNYELNTDLFAKTVGEHDKNYYSVVVIDNVAIFVKQPYDSFKDFRAYDLKGIIRPVSVDVYNALNSYKPYNLVPARFVIDINDSFEDRIRLRFYCVMLLAVVILMFMIRNIIGLVNYRKSSAYRGIYKLGLEQDVINSMNEEVAKLDKIPRGRFVVTDNWVIINRLFQMKVVKIPNREVDKTLFVKHVQKNNKNLYILEYIPIALLIIGFFGFSIYTDYFNYFHIARNFYTDGNYREAITYFKKELARNPGHQDSNYYIGNAYFNEGDYDKAYDHLIKVNKNDDVNYLLGCISYQLGEYEKSLGYYENINEYSDPYIYTWKAYNYYSLGDYKKAAELCKIALDMDDTVSAANSLMGELYQDEGNYEEAYKLYEKAITYDFSYPTPHLNLLALLLEQKKYADCVENANYFIKKFPENIDIVYYLAEAYSYMDKHEEAIKVYRDYSSLQDFQLDMAYEYLKLGNIKEAEKCAASLSGKNPDDYSVKELKKEIDDEKLPEAEKIVNFFRENYLYHPDCTDFDKKSAAFTAKADVSEGAILEYVNSIKLKDDIFTYAITGKYYDKVLKEENRESVKYKELDSGIHMIEISEFNNNTCCSFKSAAAKIQDRENQTLVIDLRNNSGGLANEAKGIIDYLLPECNAYYMIDRKGDMTTLGSDNKQVQFQKIYVLINEDSASCSELVALSLRKYLDNVKIIGEPSLGKGVGQAVYESKKHKYMLAVVNFFWNVKEQNIQGSKVYPDIKYSGDDIEEIISIIKKDI
;
A
#
# COMPACT_ATOMS: atom_id res chain seq x y z
N GLN A 1 -71.55 -1.45 5.29
CA GLN A 1 -70.71 -2.62 4.90
C GLN A 1 -69.39 -2.21 4.25
N ILE A 2 -69.27 -1.10 3.51
CA ILE A 2 -67.96 -0.59 3.03
C ILE A 2 -67.14 0.10 4.13
N ILE A 3 -67.79 0.72 5.14
CA ILE A 3 -67.12 1.33 6.31
C ILE A 3 -66.47 0.27 7.24
N LEU A 4 -66.86 -1.00 7.15
CA LEU A 4 -66.29 -2.10 7.95
C LEU A 4 -65.04 -2.76 7.33
N LEU A 5 -64.74 -2.45 6.06
CA LEU A 5 -63.57 -2.99 5.35
C LEU A 5 -62.37 -2.02 5.36
N LEU A 6 -62.60 -0.73 5.60
CA LEU A 6 -61.54 0.27 5.75
C LEU A 6 -60.59 -0.01 6.94
N PRO A 7 -61.06 -0.45 8.12
CA PRO A 7 -60.17 -0.83 9.21
C PRO A 7 -59.35 -2.08 8.91
N ILE A 8 -59.90 -3.02 8.13
CA ILE A 8 -59.23 -4.26 7.73
C ILE A 8 -58.20 -3.97 6.64
N LEU A 9 -58.51 -3.10 5.68
CA LEU A 9 -57.58 -2.65 4.66
C LEU A 9 -56.46 -1.79 5.27
N ALA A 10 -56.78 -0.92 6.23
CA ALA A 10 -55.82 -0.17 7.01
C ALA A 10 -54.95 -1.09 7.88
N TYR A 11 -55.53 -2.12 8.51
CA TYR A 11 -54.80 -3.12 9.29
C TYR A 11 -53.88 -3.97 8.41
N VAL A 12 -54.29 -4.33 7.19
CA VAL A 12 -53.46 -5.04 6.22
C VAL A 12 -52.35 -4.15 5.66
N LEU A 13 -52.62 -2.87 5.39
CA LEU A 13 -51.62 -1.89 4.94
C LEU A 13 -50.63 -1.51 6.04
N LEU A 14 -51.08 -1.37 7.30
CA LEU A 14 -50.22 -1.15 8.48
C LEU A 14 -49.37 -2.39 8.81
N ASN A 15 -49.92 -3.60 8.64
CA ASN A 15 -49.14 -4.83 8.81
C ASN A 15 -48.19 -5.06 7.63
N LEU A 16 -48.54 -4.65 6.40
CA LEU A 16 -47.60 -4.64 5.28
C LEU A 16 -46.49 -3.61 5.48
N SER A 17 -46.79 -2.41 6.03
CA SER A 17 -45.76 -1.41 6.35
C SER A 17 -44.85 -1.87 7.49
N ASN A 18 -45.39 -2.58 8.50
CA ASN A 18 -44.62 -3.16 9.59
C ASN A 18 -43.79 -4.37 9.14
N ILE A 19 -44.33 -5.22 8.26
CA ILE A 19 -43.56 -6.32 7.65
C ILE A 19 -42.47 -5.75 6.73
N THR A 20 -42.72 -4.65 6.02
CA THR A 20 -41.67 -3.98 5.25
C THR A 20 -40.65 -3.26 6.13
N ASN A 21 -41.01 -2.71 7.29
CA ASN A 21 -40.02 -2.14 8.21
C ASN A 21 -39.18 -3.23 8.90
N VAL A 22 -39.75 -4.40 9.18
CA VAL A 22 -39.05 -5.54 9.77
C VAL A 22 -38.14 -6.27 8.77
N PHE A 23 -38.45 -6.20 7.47
CA PHE A 23 -37.64 -6.82 6.40
C PHE A 23 -36.81 -5.84 5.55
N PHE A 24 -37.09 -4.53 5.57
CA PHE A 24 -36.52 -3.52 4.66
C PHE A 24 -36.23 -2.12 5.28
N GLY A 25 -36.38 -1.90 6.59
CA GLY A 25 -35.99 -0.62 7.22
C GLY A 25 -34.50 -0.57 7.63
N PRO A 26 -33.84 0.61 7.67
CA PRO A 26 -32.58 0.74 8.40
C PRO A 26 -32.89 0.64 9.89
N TYR A 27 -32.18 -0.22 10.61
CA TYR A 27 -32.25 -0.28 12.07
C TYR A 27 -31.69 1.03 12.64
N ASP A 28 -32.58 1.92 13.05
CA ASP A 28 -32.28 2.98 14.00
C ASP A 28 -33.32 2.88 15.12
N ILE A 29 -33.01 2.11 16.17
CA ILE A 29 -33.81 2.04 17.39
C ILE A 29 -32.99 2.68 18.50
N SER A 30 -33.41 3.87 18.93
CA SER A 30 -32.92 4.49 20.17
C SER A 30 -33.32 3.63 21.38
N LEU A 31 -32.40 3.47 22.33
CA LEU A 31 -32.46 2.60 23.52
C LEU A 31 -33.62 2.85 24.53
N LYS A 32 -34.63 3.65 24.21
CA LYS A 32 -35.67 4.07 25.17
C LYS A 32 -36.95 3.23 25.18
N GLU A 33 -37.17 2.33 24.21
CA GLU A 33 -38.46 1.62 24.08
C GLU A 33 -38.47 0.15 24.55
N LEU A 34 -37.31 -0.43 24.90
CA LEU A 34 -37.20 -1.86 25.27
C LEU A 34 -37.59 -2.21 26.71
N SER A 35 -37.96 -1.23 27.56
CA SER A 35 -38.24 -1.47 28.99
C SER A 35 -39.71 -1.81 29.32
N SER A 36 -40.59 -2.05 28.34
CA SER A 36 -42.04 -2.13 28.60
C SER A 36 -42.78 -3.36 28.08
N ILE A 37 -42.11 -4.41 27.61
CA ILE A 37 -42.78 -5.65 27.17
C ILE A 37 -42.18 -6.86 27.91
N ASP A 38 -42.53 -6.96 29.18
CA ASP A 38 -42.38 -8.18 29.97
C ASP A 38 -43.75 -8.50 30.57
N MET A 39 -44.32 -9.66 30.18
CA MET A 39 -45.46 -10.40 30.76
C MET A 39 -46.33 -11.01 29.66
N ILE A 40 -46.33 -12.35 29.56
CA ILE A 40 -47.52 -13.22 29.65
C ILE A 40 -47.05 -14.69 29.64
N ASN A 41 -47.33 -15.38 30.75
CA ASN A 41 -47.11 -16.80 31.04
C ASN A 41 -47.80 -17.77 30.06
N ARG A 42 -47.27 -19.00 29.93
CA ARG A 42 -48.12 -20.22 29.94
C ARG A 42 -47.36 -21.52 30.27
N GLU A 43 -48.11 -22.37 30.95
CA GLU A 43 -47.79 -23.51 31.81
C GLU A 43 -47.45 -24.85 31.11
N SER A 44 -46.92 -25.74 31.96
CA SER A 44 -46.51 -27.16 31.87
C SER A 44 -47.51 -28.18 31.31
N TYR A 45 -46.99 -29.26 30.69
CA TYR A 45 -47.52 -30.64 30.78
C TYR A 45 -46.41 -31.70 30.53
N ASP A 46 -46.36 -32.72 31.40
CA ASP A 46 -45.50 -33.92 31.38
C ASP A 46 -46.00 -35.01 30.41
N MET A 47 -45.08 -35.84 29.89
CA MET A 47 -45.31 -37.22 29.43
C MET A 47 -43.98 -38.01 29.37
N GLU A 48 -43.80 -38.97 30.28
CA GLU A 48 -42.85 -40.09 30.20
C GLU A 48 -43.53 -41.35 29.60
N ASP A 49 -42.69 -42.28 29.13
CA ASP A 49 -42.93 -43.69 28.74
C ASP A 49 -43.53 -44.02 27.35
N TYR A 50 -42.66 -44.33 26.38
CA TYR A 50 -42.35 -45.69 25.87
C TYR A 50 -41.43 -45.60 24.63
N GLY A 51 -40.33 -46.36 24.65
CA GLY A 51 -39.18 -46.18 23.75
C GLY A 51 -39.39 -46.58 22.28
N MET A 52 -38.99 -45.67 21.38
CA MET A 52 -38.40 -45.93 20.06
C MET A 52 -37.40 -44.81 19.73
N GLN A 53 -36.21 -45.19 19.24
CA GLN A 53 -35.11 -44.28 18.90
C GLN A 53 -35.23 -43.70 17.48
N GLU A 54 -34.79 -42.44 17.37
CA GLU A 54 -34.36 -41.65 16.21
C GLU A 54 -35.40 -41.01 15.25
N SER A 55 -35.57 -39.69 15.38
CA SER A 55 -34.86 -38.74 14.51
C SER A 55 -34.79 -37.35 15.17
N LYS A 56 -33.59 -36.77 15.20
CA LYS A 56 -33.33 -35.39 15.61
C LYS A 56 -33.69 -34.49 14.43
N ASP A 57 -34.71 -33.66 14.58
CA ASP A 57 -34.83 -32.43 13.80
C ASP A 57 -35.03 -31.22 14.71
N PHE A 58 -34.32 -30.18 14.32
CA PHE A 58 -33.95 -28.98 15.04
C PHE A 58 -35.12 -28.05 15.42
N ASN A 59 -35.01 -27.45 16.62
CA ASN A 59 -35.72 -26.24 17.03
C ASN A 59 -34.66 -25.20 17.43
N PRO A 60 -34.62 -23.97 16.88
CA PRO A 60 -33.53 -23.03 17.12
C PRO A 60 -33.71 -22.21 18.42
N LEU A 61 -32.59 -22.04 19.13
CA LEU A 61 -32.27 -20.99 20.11
C LEU A 61 -33.15 -20.86 21.39
N LYS A 62 -32.69 -21.48 22.48
CA LYS A 62 -32.93 -21.01 23.86
C LYS A 62 -31.60 -20.60 24.48
N HIS A 63 -31.47 -19.34 24.89
CA HIS A 63 -30.33 -18.82 25.67
C HIS A 63 -30.67 -18.90 27.18
N THR A 64 -29.69 -19.18 28.02
CA THR A 64 -29.81 -19.11 29.48
C THR A 64 -28.71 -18.22 30.06
N HIS A 65 -29.09 -17.27 30.91
CA HIS A 65 -28.22 -16.35 31.64
C HIS A 65 -28.32 -16.62 33.15
N TYR A 66 -27.24 -16.40 33.89
CA TYR A 66 -27.27 -16.33 35.35
C TYR A 66 -26.29 -15.27 35.88
N GLU A 67 -26.57 -14.77 37.09
CA GLU A 67 -25.86 -13.70 37.77
C GLU A 67 -25.22 -14.22 39.07
N LYS A 68 -23.97 -13.84 39.32
CA LYS A 68 -23.27 -14.08 40.59
C LYS A 68 -22.28 -12.94 40.85
N ASP A 69 -22.25 -12.42 42.08
CA ASP A 69 -21.36 -11.33 42.53
C ASP A 69 -21.38 -10.06 41.65
N GLY A 70 -22.57 -9.68 41.16
CA GLY A 70 -22.76 -8.46 40.36
C GLY A 70 -22.24 -8.55 38.92
N ARG A 71 -22.00 -9.75 38.41
CA ARG A 71 -21.55 -10.01 37.02
C ARG A 71 -22.48 -11.00 36.32
N PHE A 72 -22.74 -10.74 35.03
CA PHE A 72 -23.58 -11.57 34.16
C PHE A 72 -22.73 -12.56 33.36
N TYR A 73 -23.17 -13.82 33.30
CA TYR A 73 -22.50 -14.87 32.54
C TYR A 73 -23.41 -15.39 31.41
N PHE A 74 -22.88 -15.42 30.18
CA PHE A 74 -23.57 -15.92 29.00
C PHE A 74 -22.99 -17.27 28.56
N ARG A 75 -23.84 -18.27 28.35
CA ARG A 75 -23.45 -19.58 27.82
C ARG A 75 -23.76 -19.68 26.33
N LEU A 76 -22.73 -19.83 25.49
CA LEU A 76 -22.87 -20.29 24.11
C LEU A 76 -22.72 -21.82 24.08
N LYS A 77 -23.51 -22.50 23.25
CA LYS A 77 -23.52 -23.97 23.17
C LYS A 77 -22.22 -24.45 22.51
N GLY A 78 -21.29 -24.99 23.30
CA GLY A 78 -20.00 -25.52 22.83
C GLY A 78 -18.82 -25.32 23.79
N GLY A 79 -18.92 -24.39 24.75
CA GLY A 79 -17.88 -24.20 25.78
C GLY A 79 -18.14 -25.01 27.06
N GLU A 80 -17.10 -25.67 27.58
CA GLU A 80 -17.12 -26.24 28.93
C GLU A 80 -16.96 -25.13 29.99
N LEU A 81 -17.59 -25.33 31.14
CA LEU A 81 -17.43 -24.47 32.32
C LEU A 81 -16.08 -24.80 32.98
N LEU A 82 -15.13 -23.86 32.94
CA LEU A 82 -13.95 -23.94 33.79
C LEU A 82 -14.32 -23.45 35.19
N ASN A 83 -14.17 -24.31 36.20
CA ASN A 83 -14.48 -23.98 37.60
C ASN A 83 -13.56 -22.87 38.14
N GLU A 84 -14.08 -22.06 39.06
CA GLU A 84 -13.46 -20.88 39.74
C GLU A 84 -12.07 -21.10 40.37
N LYS A 85 -11.52 -22.31 40.37
CA LYS A 85 -10.18 -22.60 40.95
C LYS A 85 -9.02 -22.57 39.94
N GLU A 86 -9.26 -22.44 38.64
CA GLU A 86 -8.18 -22.41 37.63
C GLU A 86 -7.66 -21.01 37.27
N PHE A 87 -8.23 -19.95 37.86
CA PHE A 87 -7.77 -18.56 37.69
C PHE A 87 -7.26 -18.00 39.03
N GLN A 88 -6.18 -18.56 39.55
CA GLN A 88 -5.29 -17.84 40.45
C GLN A 88 -3.96 -17.65 39.73
N ILE A 89 -3.71 -16.42 39.27
CA ILE A 89 -2.40 -16.01 38.76
C ILE A 89 -1.50 -15.88 40.00
N GLU A 90 -0.76 -16.93 40.34
CA GLU A 90 0.43 -16.77 41.18
C GLU A 90 1.57 -16.29 40.30
N ASN A 91 2.04 -15.07 40.58
CA ASN A 91 3.30 -14.53 40.08
C ASN A 91 4.44 -15.48 40.49
N ASN A 92 4.87 -16.35 39.59
CA ASN A 92 6.21 -16.91 39.62
C ASN A 92 6.67 -17.19 38.19
N ALA A 93 7.79 -16.56 37.83
CA ALA A 93 8.54 -16.84 36.63
C ALA A 93 9.03 -18.30 36.65
N GLU A 94 9.16 -18.88 35.47
CA GLU A 94 9.68 -20.22 35.16
C GLU A 94 8.65 -21.36 35.11
N ASN A 95 8.37 -21.80 33.86
CA ASN A 95 7.63 -22.99 33.40
C ASN A 95 6.15 -22.78 33.00
N SER A 96 5.93 -22.22 31.80
CA SER A 96 4.64 -22.30 31.08
C SER A 96 4.64 -23.51 30.13
N LYS A 97 3.98 -24.61 30.54
CA LYS A 97 3.62 -25.73 29.66
C LYS A 97 2.35 -25.37 28.88
N PHE A 98 2.36 -25.58 27.56
CA PHE A 98 1.19 -25.52 26.67
C PHE A 98 -0.01 -26.29 27.27
N LYS A 99 -1.15 -25.62 27.50
CA LYS A 99 -2.41 -26.28 27.90
C LYS A 99 -3.25 -26.50 26.65
N ARG A 100 -3.41 -27.76 26.25
CA ARG A 100 -4.16 -28.16 25.05
C ARG A 100 -5.65 -28.13 25.34
N THR A 101 -6.40 -27.27 24.66
CA THR A 101 -7.87 -27.19 24.73
C THR A 101 -8.42 -27.39 23.31
N GLY A 102 -8.86 -28.60 22.99
CA GLY A 102 -9.27 -28.93 21.62
C GLY A 102 -8.16 -28.65 20.58
N ASN A 103 -8.54 -28.39 19.33
CA ASN A 103 -7.63 -28.31 18.18
C ASN A 103 -6.67 -27.10 18.14
N TYR A 104 -6.52 -26.32 19.22
CA TYR A 104 -5.72 -25.11 19.22
C TYR A 104 -4.83 -24.97 20.47
N GLU A 105 -3.65 -24.36 20.29
CA GLU A 105 -2.65 -24.06 21.32
C GLU A 105 -2.69 -22.56 21.65
N LEU A 106 -2.88 -22.22 22.93
CA LEU A 106 -2.91 -20.83 23.41
C LEU A 106 -1.53 -20.48 24.03
N ASN A 107 -0.91 -19.40 23.58
CA ASN A 107 0.34 -18.89 24.17
C ASN A 107 0.03 -17.95 25.34
N THR A 108 0.15 -18.46 26.56
CA THR A 108 -0.21 -17.76 27.80
C THR A 108 0.72 -16.60 28.14
N ASP A 109 1.98 -16.64 27.69
CA ASP A 109 2.96 -15.58 27.98
C ASP A 109 2.71 -14.35 27.11
N LEU A 110 2.32 -14.54 25.84
CA LEU A 110 1.88 -13.44 24.97
C LEU A 110 0.61 -12.79 25.51
N PHE A 111 -0.35 -13.59 25.97
CA PHE A 111 -1.59 -13.10 26.59
C PHE A 111 -1.31 -12.25 27.85
N ALA A 112 -0.44 -12.72 28.75
CA ALA A 112 -0.08 -11.99 29.97
C ALA A 112 0.66 -10.67 29.66
N LYS A 113 1.53 -10.65 28.65
CA LYS A 113 2.29 -9.46 28.24
C LYS A 113 1.42 -8.41 27.55
N THR A 114 0.51 -8.82 26.67
CA THR A 114 -0.42 -7.92 25.95
C THR A 114 -1.46 -7.28 26.89
N VAL A 115 -1.90 -8.00 27.93
CA VAL A 115 -2.95 -7.53 28.85
C VAL A 115 -2.35 -6.84 30.09
N GLY A 116 -1.18 -7.28 30.55
CA GLY A 116 -0.57 -6.83 31.81
C GLY A 116 0.00 -5.41 31.82
N GLU A 117 0.41 -4.88 30.65
CA GLU A 117 1.01 -3.54 30.56
C GLU A 117 0.02 -2.45 30.15
N HIS A 118 -1.10 -2.78 29.50
CA HIS A 118 -1.87 -1.76 28.77
C HIS A 118 -3.14 -1.22 29.42
N ASP A 119 -3.81 -1.90 30.37
CA ASP A 119 -5.09 -1.33 30.83
C ASP A 119 -5.68 -1.95 32.12
N LYS A 120 -5.64 -1.19 33.23
CA LYS A 120 -6.26 -1.57 34.51
C LYS A 120 -7.76 -1.25 34.61
N ASN A 121 -8.36 -0.71 33.54
CA ASN A 121 -9.70 -0.09 33.58
C ASN A 121 -10.79 -0.88 32.83
N TYR A 122 -10.53 -2.12 32.43
CA TYR A 122 -11.49 -2.98 31.72
C TYR A 122 -12.02 -4.08 32.65
N TYR A 123 -13.34 -4.25 32.70
CA TYR A 123 -14.01 -5.06 33.73
C TYR A 123 -14.54 -6.40 33.21
N SER A 124 -14.49 -6.65 31.89
CA SER A 124 -14.98 -7.89 31.28
C SER A 124 -14.16 -8.25 30.04
N VAL A 125 -13.84 -9.55 29.89
CA VAL A 125 -13.10 -10.11 28.75
C VAL A 125 -13.95 -11.19 28.09
N VAL A 126 -14.16 -11.07 26.78
CA VAL A 126 -14.82 -12.08 25.95
C VAL A 126 -13.81 -12.60 24.94
N VAL A 127 -13.57 -13.91 24.95
CA VAL A 127 -12.65 -14.56 24.01
C VAL A 127 -13.46 -15.33 22.98
N ILE A 128 -13.24 -15.04 21.70
CA ILE A 128 -13.83 -15.76 20.57
C ILE A 128 -12.67 -16.19 19.66
N ASP A 129 -12.47 -17.51 19.54
CA ASP A 129 -11.34 -18.11 18.83
C ASP A 129 -9.97 -17.53 19.27
N ASN A 130 -9.28 -16.77 18.40
CA ASN A 130 -7.99 -16.15 18.70
C ASN A 130 -8.11 -14.66 19.08
N VAL A 131 -9.31 -14.13 19.26
CA VAL A 131 -9.53 -12.69 19.52
C VAL A 131 -10.02 -12.46 20.95
N ALA A 132 -9.28 -11.66 21.71
CA ALA A 132 -9.69 -11.20 23.04
C ALA A 132 -10.32 -9.81 22.96
N ILE A 133 -11.55 -9.67 23.43
CA ILE A 133 -12.33 -8.43 23.42
C ILE A 133 -12.47 -7.91 24.86
N PHE A 134 -11.99 -6.69 25.10
CA PHE A 134 -12.02 -6.01 26.39
C PHE A 134 -13.09 -4.93 26.40
N VAL A 135 -13.87 -4.90 27.48
CA VAL A 135 -15.00 -3.97 27.65
C VAL A 135 -14.86 -3.12 28.91
N LYS A 136 -14.91 -1.79 28.74
CA LYS A 136 -14.85 -0.80 29.82
C LYS A 136 -16.27 -0.44 30.30
N GLN A 137 -16.46 -0.25 31.60
CA GLN A 137 -17.74 0.19 32.18
C GLN A 137 -17.61 1.58 32.82
N PRO A 138 -18.66 2.42 32.82
CA PRO A 138 -20.02 2.18 32.29
C PRO A 138 -20.15 2.39 30.76
N TYR A 139 -21.22 1.83 30.18
CA TYR A 139 -21.45 1.78 28.72
C TYR A 139 -22.10 3.06 28.19
N ASP A 140 -21.31 3.99 27.67
CA ASP A 140 -21.88 5.20 27.03
C ASP A 140 -21.49 5.36 25.54
N SER A 141 -20.58 4.55 24.97
CA SER A 141 -20.32 4.61 23.51
C SER A 141 -19.68 3.35 22.89
N PHE A 142 -19.75 3.23 21.55
CA PHE A 142 -19.03 2.21 20.75
C PHE A 142 -17.49 2.34 20.80
N LYS A 143 -16.94 3.36 21.47
CA LYS A 143 -15.50 3.58 21.66
C LYS A 143 -14.90 2.76 22.82
N ASP A 144 -15.73 2.03 23.57
CA ASP A 144 -15.34 1.35 24.82
C ASP A 144 -14.94 -0.13 24.65
N PHE A 145 -14.71 -0.57 23.40
CA PHE A 145 -14.29 -1.94 23.04
C PHE A 145 -12.89 -1.96 22.46
N ARG A 146 -12.04 -2.90 22.90
CA ARG A 146 -10.75 -3.19 22.26
C ARG A 146 -10.63 -4.68 21.95
N ALA A 147 -10.19 -5.02 20.74
CA ALA A 147 -10.01 -6.39 20.29
C ALA A 147 -8.53 -6.65 19.96
N TYR A 148 -7.98 -7.77 20.43
CA TYR A 148 -6.58 -8.17 20.21
C TYR A 148 -6.51 -9.58 19.62
N ASP A 149 -5.73 -9.76 18.57
CA ASP A 149 -5.39 -11.07 18.01
C ASP A 149 -4.25 -11.73 18.80
N LEU A 150 -4.53 -12.90 19.38
CA LEU A 150 -3.65 -13.66 20.25
C LEU A 150 -2.61 -14.51 19.49
N LYS A 151 -2.55 -14.42 18.15
CA LYS A 151 -1.53 -15.09 17.32
C LYS A 151 -0.31 -14.24 16.95
N GLY A 152 -0.15 -13.05 17.54
CA GLY A 152 1.06 -12.23 17.38
C GLY A 152 1.06 -11.28 16.18
N ILE A 153 -0.12 -10.92 15.67
CA ILE A 153 -0.29 -9.82 14.72
C ILE A 153 -1.06 -8.73 15.46
N ILE A 154 -0.37 -7.71 15.97
CA ILE A 154 -1.04 -6.55 16.57
C ILE A 154 -1.58 -5.70 15.42
N ARG A 155 -2.89 -5.78 15.16
CA ARG A 155 -3.62 -4.76 14.40
C ARG A 155 -4.47 -3.95 15.39
N PRO A 156 -4.43 -2.61 15.39
CA PRO A 156 -5.50 -1.84 16.01
C PRO A 156 -6.76 -2.06 15.15
N VAL A 157 -7.70 -2.85 15.68
CA VAL A 157 -9.01 -3.02 15.04
C VAL A 157 -9.83 -1.78 15.33
N SER A 158 -9.89 -0.83 14.41
CA SER A 158 -10.97 0.16 14.41
C SER A 158 -12.24 -0.55 13.92
N VAL A 159 -13.24 -0.59 14.81
CA VAL A 159 -14.65 -0.95 14.62
C VAL A 159 -14.94 -1.91 13.46
N ASP A 160 -14.71 -3.22 13.66
CA ASP A 160 -15.25 -4.24 12.76
C ASP A 160 -15.46 -5.61 13.41
N VAL A 161 -15.94 -5.60 14.66
CA VAL A 161 -16.29 -6.82 15.42
C VAL A 161 -17.44 -7.60 14.74
N TYR A 162 -18.23 -6.96 13.87
CA TYR A 162 -19.32 -7.62 13.12
C TYR A 162 -18.83 -8.40 11.89
N ASN A 163 -17.74 -7.97 11.24
CA ASN A 163 -17.25 -8.57 10.00
C ASN A 163 -16.37 -9.81 10.23
N ALA A 164 -15.62 -9.87 11.33
CA ALA A 164 -14.81 -11.03 11.68
C ALA A 164 -15.63 -12.29 12.00
N LEU A 165 -16.87 -12.13 12.49
CA LEU A 165 -17.75 -13.26 12.83
C LEU A 165 -18.45 -13.90 11.61
N ASN A 166 -18.52 -13.20 10.47
CA ASN A 166 -19.26 -13.66 9.29
C ASN A 166 -18.39 -14.32 8.20
N SER A 167 -17.06 -14.34 8.35
CA SER A 167 -16.14 -14.81 7.30
C SER A 167 -15.64 -16.27 7.45
N TYR A 168 -16.07 -17.02 8.48
CA TYR A 168 -15.68 -18.43 8.66
C TYR A 168 -16.68 -19.44 8.05
N LYS A 169 -16.27 -20.12 6.97
CA LYS A 169 -16.97 -21.30 6.40
C LYS A 169 -16.35 -22.61 6.93
N PRO A 170 -17.10 -23.55 7.52
CA PRO A 170 -16.70 -24.95 7.61
C PRO A 170 -17.15 -25.73 6.37
N TYR A 171 -16.22 -26.50 5.80
CA TYR A 171 -16.42 -27.40 4.66
C TYR A 171 -17.33 -28.61 4.99
N ASN A 172 -18.19 -28.93 4.01
CA ASN A 172 -18.73 -30.23 3.58
C ASN A 172 -19.11 -31.32 4.60
N LEU A 173 -20.43 -31.57 4.70
CA LEU A 173 -21.01 -32.92 4.75
C LEU A 173 -22.35 -32.90 4.00
N VAL A 174 -22.44 -33.68 2.90
CA VAL A 174 -23.61 -33.82 2.02
C VAL A 174 -24.47 -35.01 2.50
N PRO A 175 -25.82 -34.91 2.46
CA PRO A 175 -26.56 -35.77 1.53
C PRO A 175 -27.65 -35.02 0.72
N ALA A 176 -27.55 -35.20 -0.59
CA ALA A 176 -28.41 -34.85 -1.72
C ALA A 176 -29.93 -34.59 -1.50
N ARG A 177 -30.43 -33.43 -1.97
CA ARG A 177 -31.24 -33.27 -3.23
C ARG A 177 -32.06 -31.97 -3.27
N PHE A 178 -31.60 -31.00 -4.08
CA PHE A 178 -32.25 -30.41 -5.27
C PHE A 178 -31.37 -29.22 -5.66
N VAL A 179 -30.34 -29.50 -6.45
CA VAL A 179 -29.47 -28.46 -7.02
C VAL A 179 -30.22 -27.88 -8.22
N ILE A 180 -30.73 -26.65 -8.08
CA ILE A 180 -30.84 -25.75 -9.22
C ILE A 180 -29.52 -25.00 -9.20
N ASP A 181 -28.66 -25.30 -10.17
CA ASP A 181 -27.39 -24.62 -10.35
C ASP A 181 -27.71 -23.21 -10.88
N ILE A 182 -27.78 -22.24 -9.98
CA ILE A 182 -27.94 -20.82 -10.30
C ILE A 182 -26.61 -20.19 -9.95
N ASN A 183 -25.93 -19.63 -10.94
CA ASN A 183 -24.71 -18.85 -10.74
C ASN A 183 -24.92 -17.85 -9.60
N ASP A 184 -23.95 -17.78 -8.71
CA ASP A 184 -24.05 -17.28 -7.34
C ASP A 184 -24.08 -15.73 -7.26
N SER A 185 -24.85 -15.06 -8.13
CA SER A 185 -24.97 -13.60 -8.12
C SER A 185 -26.05 -13.15 -7.13
N PHE A 186 -25.78 -12.05 -6.42
CA PHE A 186 -26.76 -11.39 -5.55
C PHE A 186 -28.02 -10.96 -6.33
N GLU A 187 -27.86 -10.66 -7.63
CA GLU A 187 -28.93 -10.36 -8.56
C GLU A 187 -29.91 -11.53 -8.73
N ASP A 188 -29.40 -12.76 -8.79
CA ASP A 188 -30.22 -13.96 -8.95
C ASP A 188 -30.98 -14.32 -7.67
N ARG A 189 -30.41 -14.06 -6.49
CA ARG A 189 -31.11 -14.21 -5.21
C ARG A 189 -32.26 -13.20 -5.06
N ILE A 190 -32.11 -11.98 -5.56
CA ILE A 190 -33.16 -10.96 -5.57
C ILE A 190 -34.25 -11.29 -6.60
N ARG A 191 -33.86 -11.73 -7.81
CA ARG A 191 -34.82 -12.22 -8.81
C ARG A 191 -35.66 -13.36 -8.25
N LEU A 192 -35.03 -14.32 -7.55
CA LEU A 192 -35.73 -15.43 -6.90
C LEU A 192 -36.73 -14.94 -5.85
N ARG A 193 -36.36 -13.94 -5.02
CA ARG A 193 -37.26 -13.34 -4.02
C ARG A 193 -38.43 -12.59 -4.67
N PHE A 194 -38.18 -11.87 -5.76
CA PHE A 194 -39.23 -11.21 -6.55
C PHE A 194 -40.19 -12.23 -7.18
N TYR A 195 -39.67 -13.33 -7.73
CA TYR A 195 -40.50 -14.43 -8.22
C TYR A 195 -41.32 -15.08 -7.11
N CYS A 196 -40.78 -15.23 -5.89
CA CYS A 196 -41.53 -15.73 -4.74
C CYS A 196 -42.67 -14.79 -4.31
N VAL A 197 -42.47 -13.47 -4.32
CA VAL A 197 -43.54 -12.50 -4.00
C VAL A 197 -44.62 -12.49 -5.08
N MET A 198 -44.24 -12.55 -6.35
CA MET A 198 -45.16 -12.74 -7.47
C MET A 198 -45.95 -14.06 -7.35
N LEU A 199 -45.28 -15.16 -6.99
CA LEU A 199 -45.91 -16.47 -6.80
C LEU A 199 -46.91 -16.43 -5.64
N LEU A 200 -46.56 -15.77 -4.53
CA LEU A 200 -47.43 -15.60 -3.37
C LEU A 200 -48.68 -14.78 -3.72
N ALA A 201 -48.51 -13.71 -4.50
CA ALA A 201 -49.63 -12.90 -5.01
C ALA A 201 -50.57 -13.73 -5.92
N VAL A 202 -50.01 -14.59 -6.78
CA VAL A 202 -50.79 -15.52 -7.61
C VAL A 202 -51.51 -16.57 -6.76
N VAL A 203 -50.87 -17.13 -5.72
CA VAL A 203 -51.48 -18.10 -4.81
C VAL A 203 -52.63 -17.46 -4.02
N ILE A 204 -52.46 -16.23 -3.54
CA ILE A 204 -53.53 -15.47 -2.86
C ILE A 204 -54.70 -15.22 -3.83
N LEU A 205 -54.41 -14.85 -5.08
CA LEU A 205 -55.42 -14.66 -6.13
C LEU A 205 -56.17 -15.98 -6.42
N MET A 206 -55.46 -17.10 -6.51
CA MET A 206 -56.06 -18.43 -6.65
C MET A 206 -56.92 -18.81 -5.45
N PHE A 207 -56.52 -18.45 -4.23
CA PHE A 207 -57.31 -18.66 -3.02
C PHE A 207 -58.57 -17.79 -2.99
N MET A 208 -58.47 -16.53 -3.43
CA MET A 208 -59.62 -15.64 -3.58
C MET A 208 -60.58 -16.15 -4.64
N ILE A 209 -60.09 -16.59 -5.80
CA ILE A 209 -60.89 -17.21 -6.86
C ILE A 209 -61.54 -18.51 -6.35
N ARG A 210 -60.81 -19.36 -5.61
CA ARG A 210 -61.34 -20.58 -4.98
C ARG A 210 -62.41 -20.27 -3.94
N ASN A 211 -62.27 -19.22 -3.15
CA ASN A 211 -63.28 -18.78 -2.19
C ASN A 211 -64.50 -18.14 -2.88
N ILE A 212 -64.31 -17.44 -4.00
CA ILE A 212 -65.39 -16.91 -4.83
C ILE A 212 -66.15 -18.06 -5.52
N ILE A 213 -65.45 -19.05 -6.08
CA ILE A 213 -66.03 -20.30 -6.63
C ILE A 213 -66.70 -21.11 -5.52
N GLY A 214 -66.12 -21.14 -4.32
CA GLY A 214 -66.70 -21.73 -3.11
C GLY A 214 -68.01 -21.05 -2.70
N LEU A 215 -68.07 -19.72 -2.73
CA LEU A 215 -69.29 -18.93 -2.49
C LEU A 215 -70.34 -19.12 -3.59
N VAL A 216 -69.93 -19.29 -4.85
CA VAL A 216 -70.80 -19.63 -5.99
C VAL A 216 -71.34 -21.06 -5.87
N ASN A 217 -70.52 -22.02 -5.41
CA ASN A 217 -70.93 -23.41 -5.18
C ASN A 217 -71.76 -23.58 -3.89
N TYR A 218 -71.51 -22.75 -2.86
CA TYR A 218 -72.36 -22.66 -1.66
C TYR A 218 -73.76 -22.10 -1.99
N ARG A 219 -73.85 -21.21 -2.99
CA ARG A 219 -75.13 -20.76 -3.56
C ARG A 219 -75.75 -21.72 -4.58
N LYS A 220 -74.98 -22.67 -5.15
CA LYS A 220 -75.57 -23.82 -5.87
C LYS A 220 -76.30 -24.74 -4.89
N SER A 221 -75.76 -24.99 -3.69
CA SER A 221 -76.42 -25.80 -2.64
C SER A 221 -77.81 -25.28 -2.21
N SER A 222 -78.04 -23.96 -2.23
CA SER A 222 -79.36 -23.37 -1.96
C SER A 222 -80.30 -23.30 -3.17
N ALA A 223 -79.79 -23.40 -4.40
CA ALA A 223 -80.60 -23.56 -5.63
C ALA A 223 -80.96 -25.03 -5.91
N TYR A 224 -80.16 -26.00 -5.43
CA TYR A 224 -80.41 -27.44 -5.59
C TYR A 224 -81.60 -27.98 -4.79
N ARG A 225 -82.14 -27.23 -3.80
CA ARG A 225 -83.42 -27.58 -3.14
C ARG A 225 -84.67 -27.24 -3.97
N GLY A 226 -84.54 -26.53 -5.09
CA GLY A 226 -85.64 -26.22 -6.00
C GLY A 226 -85.82 -27.18 -7.18
N ILE A 227 -84.79 -27.98 -7.51
CA ILE A 227 -84.73 -28.76 -8.78
C ILE A 227 -85.12 -30.24 -8.58
N TYR A 228 -85.40 -30.68 -7.36
CA TYR A 228 -86.02 -32.01 -7.09
C TYR A 228 -87.50 -32.11 -7.50
N LYS A 229 -88.08 -31.07 -8.13
CA LYS A 229 -89.49 -31.01 -8.52
C LYS A 229 -89.77 -31.17 -10.02
N LEU A 230 -88.77 -31.47 -10.85
CA LEU A 230 -88.93 -31.49 -12.33
C LEU A 230 -88.31 -32.69 -13.08
N GLY A 231 -87.97 -33.80 -12.39
CA GLY A 231 -87.74 -35.13 -12.98
C GLY A 231 -87.17 -35.21 -14.41
N LEU A 232 -85.86 -34.95 -14.58
CA LEU A 232 -85.13 -35.19 -15.84
C LEU A 232 -83.79 -35.90 -15.56
N GLU A 233 -83.44 -36.78 -16.49
CA GLU A 233 -82.88 -38.13 -16.31
C GLU A 233 -81.35 -38.28 -16.09
N GLN A 234 -81.01 -39.49 -15.62
CA GLN A 234 -79.74 -40.07 -15.21
C GLN A 234 -78.60 -40.05 -16.27
N ASP A 235 -78.90 -39.70 -17.53
CA ASP A 235 -77.96 -39.86 -18.66
C ASP A 235 -76.88 -38.76 -18.74
N VAL A 236 -77.15 -37.57 -18.19
CA VAL A 236 -76.18 -36.46 -18.15
C VAL A 236 -75.04 -36.73 -17.15
N ILE A 237 -75.35 -37.44 -16.06
CA ILE A 237 -74.37 -37.80 -15.02
C ILE A 237 -73.41 -38.88 -15.54
N ASN A 238 -73.88 -39.80 -16.38
CA ASN A 238 -73.06 -40.88 -16.93
C ASN A 238 -72.06 -40.38 -17.98
N SER A 239 -72.43 -39.40 -18.82
CA SER A 239 -71.52 -38.80 -19.80
C SER A 239 -70.37 -37.99 -19.17
N MET A 240 -70.60 -37.33 -18.04
CA MET A 240 -69.57 -36.56 -17.34
C MET A 240 -68.55 -37.46 -16.62
N ASN A 241 -68.95 -38.63 -16.14
CA ASN A 241 -68.05 -39.55 -15.44
C ASN A 241 -67.08 -40.29 -16.38
N GLU A 242 -67.47 -40.54 -17.64
CA GLU A 242 -66.56 -41.14 -18.65
C GLU A 242 -65.46 -40.18 -19.14
N GLU A 243 -65.73 -38.87 -19.20
CA GLU A 243 -64.73 -37.85 -19.57
C GLU A 243 -63.70 -37.62 -18.45
N VAL A 244 -64.14 -37.63 -17.19
CA VAL A 244 -63.25 -37.49 -16.03
C VAL A 244 -62.32 -38.69 -15.87
N ALA A 245 -62.79 -39.91 -16.18
CA ALA A 245 -61.98 -41.13 -16.13
C ALA A 245 -60.83 -41.17 -17.19
N LYS A 246 -60.89 -40.34 -18.24
CA LYS A 246 -59.81 -40.20 -19.23
C LYS A 246 -58.68 -39.27 -18.78
N LEU A 247 -58.96 -38.35 -17.84
CA LEU A 247 -57.99 -37.38 -17.33
C LEU A 247 -57.04 -37.96 -16.26
N ASP A 248 -57.46 -39.04 -15.57
CA ASP A 248 -56.68 -39.69 -14.49
C ASP A 248 -55.59 -40.66 -14.98
N LYS A 249 -55.36 -40.79 -16.30
CA LYS A 249 -54.36 -41.72 -16.89
C LYS A 249 -53.10 -41.06 -17.46
N ILE A 250 -52.80 -39.80 -17.13
CA ILE A 250 -51.59 -39.12 -17.62
C ILE A 250 -50.44 -39.28 -16.61
N PRO A 251 -49.28 -39.87 -16.98
CA PRO A 251 -48.18 -40.10 -16.04
C PRO A 251 -47.52 -38.79 -15.57
N ARG A 252 -47.22 -38.71 -14.27
CA ARG A 252 -46.41 -37.64 -13.66
C ARG A 252 -44.93 -37.81 -14.06
N GLY A 253 -44.47 -37.05 -15.05
CA GLY A 253 -43.05 -36.98 -15.39
C GLY A 253 -42.72 -35.94 -16.45
N ARG A 254 -41.85 -34.99 -16.08
CA ARG A 254 -41.15 -33.98 -16.90
C ARG A 254 -42.02 -32.98 -17.68
N PHE A 255 -42.02 -31.71 -17.25
CA PHE A 255 -42.30 -30.59 -18.14
C PHE A 255 -41.21 -29.54 -18.05
N VAL A 256 -40.61 -29.29 -19.21
CA VAL A 256 -39.67 -28.21 -19.54
C VAL A 256 -40.47 -26.91 -19.63
N VAL A 257 -39.85 -25.82 -19.19
CA VAL A 257 -40.36 -24.45 -19.31
C VAL A 257 -40.46 -24.09 -20.79
N THR A 258 -41.65 -24.21 -21.42
CA THR A 258 -41.92 -23.55 -22.73
C THR A 258 -43.39 -23.42 -23.18
N ASP A 259 -44.40 -23.96 -22.49
CA ASP A 259 -45.78 -24.01 -23.05
C ASP A 259 -46.90 -23.28 -22.26
N ASN A 260 -46.60 -22.15 -21.60
CA ASN A 260 -47.66 -21.35 -20.96
C ASN A 260 -48.60 -20.62 -21.95
N TRP A 261 -48.23 -20.52 -23.23
CA TRP A 261 -49.06 -19.87 -24.24
C TRP A 261 -50.14 -20.79 -24.86
N VAL A 262 -49.91 -22.11 -24.88
CA VAL A 262 -50.82 -23.10 -25.51
C VAL A 262 -52.03 -23.43 -24.62
N ILE A 263 -51.86 -23.41 -23.29
CA ILE A 263 -52.94 -23.68 -22.32
C ILE A 263 -53.94 -22.51 -22.27
N ILE A 264 -53.44 -21.27 -22.33
CA ILE A 264 -54.29 -20.07 -22.35
C ILE A 264 -55.10 -20.02 -23.66
N ASN A 265 -54.50 -20.35 -24.81
CA ASN A 265 -55.20 -20.30 -26.09
C ASN A 265 -56.28 -21.39 -26.25
N ARG A 266 -56.15 -22.55 -25.59
CA ARG A 266 -57.21 -23.60 -25.59
C ARG A 266 -58.38 -23.29 -24.66
N LEU A 267 -58.14 -22.58 -23.54
CA LEU A 267 -59.22 -22.15 -22.63
C LEU A 267 -60.16 -21.12 -23.26
N PHE A 268 -59.68 -20.31 -24.21
CA PHE A 268 -60.52 -19.34 -24.93
C PHE A 268 -61.29 -19.92 -26.14
N GLN A 269 -61.11 -21.19 -26.51
CA GLN A 269 -61.77 -21.82 -27.66
C GLN A 269 -62.89 -22.83 -27.33
N MET A 270 -63.64 -22.67 -26.24
CA MET A 270 -64.88 -23.43 -26.06
C MET A 270 -65.97 -22.93 -27.04
N LYS A 271 -66.20 -23.73 -28.10
CA LYS A 271 -67.29 -23.58 -29.06
C LYS A 271 -68.66 -23.60 -28.36
N VAL A 272 -69.50 -22.67 -28.79
CA VAL A 272 -70.94 -22.56 -28.53
C VAL A 272 -71.65 -23.88 -28.88
N VAL A 273 -72.32 -24.50 -27.91
CA VAL A 273 -73.30 -25.57 -28.16
C VAL A 273 -74.70 -24.95 -28.15
N LYS A 274 -75.37 -24.99 -29.31
CA LYS A 274 -76.77 -24.59 -29.50
C LYS A 274 -77.69 -25.50 -28.67
N ILE A 275 -78.59 -24.91 -27.88
CA ILE A 275 -79.83 -25.57 -27.45
C ILE A 275 -80.98 -24.99 -28.29
N PRO A 276 -81.82 -25.81 -28.96
CA PRO A 276 -82.93 -25.31 -29.77
C PRO A 276 -84.15 -24.95 -28.90
N ASN A 277 -84.81 -23.85 -29.28
CA ASN A 277 -86.19 -23.44 -28.99
C ASN A 277 -86.66 -23.33 -27.52
N ARG A 278 -86.56 -22.10 -26.99
CA ARG A 278 -87.68 -21.40 -26.32
C ARG A 278 -87.33 -19.92 -26.22
N GLU A 279 -88.16 -19.06 -26.80
CA GLU A 279 -88.04 -17.60 -26.62
C GLU A 279 -88.22 -17.27 -25.13
N VAL A 280 -87.16 -16.73 -24.51
CA VAL A 280 -87.25 -16.08 -23.21
C VAL A 280 -87.06 -14.59 -23.46
N ASP A 281 -88.09 -13.81 -23.11
CA ASP A 281 -88.13 -12.36 -23.24
C ASP A 281 -86.93 -11.70 -22.53
N LYS A 282 -86.02 -11.15 -23.34
CA LYS A 282 -84.75 -10.53 -22.89
C LYS A 282 -84.96 -9.34 -21.96
N THR A 283 -86.15 -8.75 -21.95
CA THR A 283 -86.45 -7.53 -21.18
C THR A 283 -86.63 -7.81 -19.70
N LEU A 284 -87.06 -9.02 -19.33
CA LEU A 284 -87.22 -9.43 -17.92
C LEU A 284 -85.89 -9.87 -17.28
N PHE A 285 -84.99 -10.47 -18.06
CA PHE A 285 -83.68 -10.94 -17.58
C PHE A 285 -82.76 -9.79 -17.18
N VAL A 286 -82.68 -8.73 -17.98
CA VAL A 286 -81.83 -7.56 -17.71
C VAL A 286 -82.32 -6.79 -16.47
N LYS A 287 -83.64 -6.65 -16.27
CA LYS A 287 -84.21 -6.03 -15.05
C LYS A 287 -83.96 -6.84 -13.78
N HIS A 288 -83.84 -8.17 -13.87
CA HIS A 288 -83.57 -9.03 -12.71
C HIS A 288 -82.07 -9.03 -12.32
N VAL A 289 -81.17 -8.94 -13.30
CA VAL A 289 -79.71 -8.87 -13.05
C VAL A 289 -79.27 -7.52 -12.49
N GLN A 290 -79.85 -6.41 -12.95
CA GLN A 290 -79.51 -5.06 -12.45
C GLN A 290 -80.01 -4.77 -11.03
N LYS A 291 -81.08 -5.43 -10.56
CA LYS A 291 -81.65 -5.17 -9.23
C LYS A 291 -80.95 -5.92 -8.09
N ASN A 292 -80.16 -6.96 -8.38
CA ASN A 292 -79.65 -7.89 -7.36
C ASN A 292 -78.12 -8.09 -7.28
N ASN A 293 -77.29 -7.43 -8.10
CA ASN A 293 -75.84 -7.62 -8.07
C ASN A 293 -75.06 -6.33 -7.79
N LYS A 294 -74.95 -5.95 -6.51
CA LYS A 294 -73.96 -4.96 -6.02
C LYS A 294 -72.50 -5.42 -6.19
N ASN A 295 -72.27 -6.69 -6.53
CA ASN A 295 -70.93 -7.29 -6.62
C ASN A 295 -70.31 -7.25 -8.03
N LEU A 296 -71.01 -6.78 -9.06
CA LEU A 296 -70.42 -6.65 -10.40
C LEU A 296 -69.40 -5.51 -10.47
N TYR A 297 -69.61 -4.44 -9.69
CA TYR A 297 -68.68 -3.31 -9.61
C TYR A 297 -67.30 -3.72 -9.11
N ILE A 298 -67.20 -4.73 -8.23
CA ILE A 298 -65.91 -5.19 -7.67
C ILE A 298 -65.00 -5.80 -8.74
N LEU A 299 -65.55 -6.39 -9.81
CA LEU A 299 -64.78 -7.00 -10.89
C LEU A 299 -64.13 -5.98 -11.84
N GLU A 300 -64.70 -4.78 -11.98
CA GLU A 300 -64.14 -3.72 -12.85
C GLU A 300 -62.95 -2.98 -12.19
N TYR A 301 -62.82 -3.01 -10.86
CA TYR A 301 -61.72 -2.35 -10.15
C TYR A 301 -60.48 -3.23 -9.95
N ILE A 302 -60.57 -4.54 -10.19
CA ILE A 302 -59.42 -5.47 -10.05
C ILE A 302 -58.29 -5.14 -11.04
N PRO A 303 -58.54 -4.86 -12.34
CA PRO A 303 -57.48 -4.47 -13.27
C PRO A 303 -56.83 -3.13 -12.90
N ILE A 304 -57.61 -2.18 -12.38
CA ILE A 304 -57.12 -0.86 -11.96
C ILE A 304 -56.24 -0.98 -10.70
N ALA A 305 -56.65 -1.79 -9.73
CA ALA A 305 -55.83 -2.10 -8.56
C ALA A 305 -54.53 -2.82 -8.93
N LEU A 306 -54.56 -3.75 -9.90
CA LEU A 306 -53.36 -4.42 -10.42
C LEU A 306 -52.43 -3.47 -11.18
N LEU A 307 -52.98 -2.50 -11.94
CA LEU A 307 -52.20 -1.45 -12.59
C LEU A 307 -51.56 -0.50 -11.58
N ILE A 308 -52.28 -0.12 -10.51
CA ILE A 308 -51.76 0.73 -9.43
C ILE A 308 -50.67 -0.03 -8.65
N ILE A 309 -50.88 -1.30 -8.30
CA ILE A 309 -49.86 -2.13 -7.63
C ILE A 309 -48.66 -2.35 -8.55
N GLY A 310 -48.87 -2.53 -9.86
CA GLY A 310 -47.79 -2.62 -10.84
C GLY A 310 -47.02 -1.31 -11.00
N PHE A 311 -47.70 -0.16 -10.97
CA PHE A 311 -47.09 1.16 -11.10
C PHE A 311 -46.35 1.59 -9.83
N PHE A 312 -46.91 1.35 -8.64
CA PHE A 312 -46.21 1.54 -7.37
C PHE A 312 -45.08 0.52 -7.18
N GLY A 313 -45.29 -0.73 -7.58
CA GLY A 313 -44.24 -1.75 -7.61
C GLY A 313 -43.10 -1.37 -8.55
N PHE A 314 -43.39 -0.78 -9.71
CA PHE A 314 -42.41 -0.28 -10.67
C PHE A 314 -41.69 0.98 -10.18
N SER A 315 -42.41 1.91 -9.54
CA SER A 315 -41.81 3.12 -8.93
C SER A 315 -40.88 2.77 -7.77
N ILE A 316 -41.27 1.83 -6.90
CA ILE A 316 -40.42 1.29 -5.84
C ILE A 316 -39.24 0.52 -6.44
N TYR A 317 -39.43 -0.20 -7.55
CA TYR A 317 -38.37 -0.92 -8.26
C TYR A 317 -37.31 0.01 -8.88
N THR A 318 -37.69 1.20 -9.33
CA THR A 318 -36.77 2.20 -9.89
C THR A 318 -36.00 3.02 -8.84
N ASP A 319 -36.55 3.13 -7.63
CA ASP A 319 -35.88 3.77 -6.47
C ASP A 319 -34.94 2.80 -5.71
N TYR A 320 -35.15 1.47 -5.81
CA TYR A 320 -34.39 0.47 -5.05
C TYR A 320 -33.01 0.10 -5.65
N PHE A 321 -32.75 0.40 -6.93
CA PHE A 321 -31.41 0.29 -7.53
C PHE A 321 -30.56 1.50 -7.14
N ASN A 322 -30.20 1.60 -5.87
CA ASN A 322 -29.30 2.63 -5.38
C ASN A 322 -27.86 2.25 -5.74
N TYR A 323 -27.42 2.64 -6.94
CA TYR A 323 -26.08 2.35 -7.45
C TYR A 323 -24.99 2.84 -6.49
N PHE A 324 -25.26 3.91 -5.74
CA PHE A 324 -24.38 4.41 -4.70
C PHE A 324 -24.12 3.40 -3.57
N HIS A 325 -25.14 2.69 -3.07
CA HIS A 325 -24.93 1.69 -2.01
C HIS A 325 -24.15 0.48 -2.51
N ILE A 326 -24.44 0.02 -3.74
CA ILE A 326 -23.69 -1.07 -4.37
C ILE A 326 -22.23 -0.66 -4.54
N ALA A 327 -22.00 0.54 -5.07
CA ALA A 327 -20.66 1.10 -5.25
C ALA A 327 -19.91 1.24 -3.92
N ARG A 328 -20.59 1.72 -2.87
CA ARG A 328 -20.01 1.86 -1.53
C ARG A 328 -19.63 0.52 -0.92
N ASN A 329 -20.41 -0.54 -1.14
CA ASN A 329 -20.04 -1.89 -0.68
C ASN A 329 -18.76 -2.39 -1.40
N PHE A 330 -18.70 -2.25 -2.73
CA PHE A 330 -17.46 -2.57 -3.45
C PHE A 330 -16.28 -1.72 -2.97
N TYR A 331 -16.51 -0.44 -2.66
CA TYR A 331 -15.49 0.45 -2.13
C TYR A 331 -14.99 -0.02 -0.76
N THR A 332 -15.89 -0.38 0.17
CA THR A 332 -15.51 -0.90 1.49
C THR A 332 -14.81 -2.25 1.41
N ASP A 333 -15.12 -3.06 0.40
CA ASP A 333 -14.44 -4.32 0.11
C ASP A 333 -13.05 -4.10 -0.54
N GLY A 334 -12.62 -2.85 -0.76
CA GLY A 334 -11.37 -2.50 -1.43
C GLY A 334 -11.39 -2.71 -2.95
N ASN A 335 -12.55 -3.05 -3.52
CA ASN A 335 -12.70 -3.27 -4.95
C ASN A 335 -13.04 -1.95 -5.66
N TYR A 336 -12.03 -1.08 -5.76
CA TYR A 336 -12.17 0.30 -6.25
C TYR A 336 -12.63 0.39 -7.70
N ARG A 337 -12.20 -0.51 -8.58
CA ARG A 337 -12.57 -0.50 -10.01
C ARG A 337 -14.08 -0.75 -10.21
N GLU A 338 -14.61 -1.73 -9.49
CA GLU A 338 -16.02 -2.06 -9.50
C GLU A 338 -16.82 -0.94 -8.84
N ALA A 339 -16.33 -0.40 -7.72
CA ALA A 339 -16.93 0.74 -7.04
C ALA A 339 -17.07 1.95 -7.98
N ILE A 340 -15.99 2.35 -8.66
CA ILE A 340 -15.97 3.45 -9.64
C ILE A 340 -17.01 3.21 -10.73
N THR A 341 -17.13 1.97 -11.23
CA THR A 341 -18.09 1.62 -12.27
C THR A 341 -19.53 1.89 -11.83
N TYR A 342 -19.89 1.50 -10.61
CA TYR A 342 -21.24 1.73 -10.09
C TYR A 342 -21.47 3.20 -9.67
N PHE A 343 -20.48 3.89 -9.09
CA PHE A 343 -20.60 5.33 -8.83
C PHE A 343 -20.77 6.14 -10.12
N LYS A 344 -20.12 5.75 -11.23
CA LYS A 344 -20.34 6.38 -12.54
C LYS A 344 -21.74 6.17 -13.09
N LYS A 345 -22.36 5.01 -12.84
CA LYS A 345 -23.79 4.77 -13.16
C LYS A 345 -24.70 5.69 -12.33
N GLU A 346 -24.34 5.94 -11.07
CA GLU A 346 -25.05 6.92 -10.23
C GLU A 346 -24.91 8.34 -10.79
N LEU A 347 -23.70 8.76 -11.14
CA LEU A 347 -23.46 10.09 -11.74
C LEU A 347 -24.17 10.26 -13.09
N ALA A 348 -24.37 9.20 -13.87
CA ALA A 348 -25.15 9.27 -15.10
C ALA A 348 -26.63 9.59 -14.85
N ARG A 349 -27.19 9.21 -13.69
CA ARG A 349 -28.56 9.55 -13.25
C ARG A 349 -28.61 10.90 -12.54
N ASN A 350 -27.61 11.17 -11.72
CA ASN A 350 -27.47 12.38 -10.91
C ASN A 350 -26.07 13.00 -11.07
N PRO A 351 -25.84 13.83 -12.11
CA PRO A 351 -24.52 14.37 -12.41
C PRO A 351 -23.89 15.23 -11.30
N GLY A 352 -24.71 15.78 -10.39
CA GLY A 352 -24.27 16.62 -9.27
C GLY A 352 -24.06 15.87 -7.96
N HIS A 353 -24.18 14.53 -7.94
CA HIS A 353 -24.08 13.74 -6.71
C HIS A 353 -22.68 13.85 -6.09
N GLN A 354 -22.60 14.61 -4.99
CA GLN A 354 -21.34 14.98 -4.33
C GLN A 354 -20.61 13.76 -3.78
N ASP A 355 -21.33 12.88 -3.07
CA ASP A 355 -20.73 11.69 -2.47
C ASP A 355 -20.18 10.73 -3.54
N SER A 356 -20.86 10.59 -4.68
CA SER A 356 -20.33 9.75 -5.77
C SER A 356 -19.03 10.31 -6.33
N ASN A 357 -18.92 11.62 -6.51
CA ASN A 357 -17.66 12.25 -6.92
C ASN A 357 -16.58 12.10 -5.84
N TYR A 358 -16.94 12.24 -4.56
CA TYR A 358 -16.03 12.01 -3.43
C TYR A 358 -15.45 10.60 -3.43
N TYR A 359 -16.30 9.56 -3.45
CA TYR A 359 -15.84 8.17 -3.42
C TYR A 359 -15.14 7.75 -4.72
N ILE A 360 -15.53 8.26 -5.89
CA ILE A 360 -14.76 8.03 -7.12
C ILE A 360 -13.37 8.66 -7.00
N GLY A 361 -13.30 9.89 -6.52
CA GLY A 361 -12.04 10.59 -6.32
C GLY A 361 -11.10 9.82 -5.39
N ASN A 362 -11.62 9.40 -4.24
CA ASN A 362 -10.86 8.60 -3.27
C ASN A 362 -10.49 7.21 -3.81
N ALA A 363 -11.38 6.55 -4.56
CA ALA A 363 -11.08 5.28 -5.21
C ALA A 363 -9.95 5.40 -6.24
N TYR A 364 -9.95 6.47 -7.05
CA TYR A 364 -8.84 6.76 -7.97
C TYR A 364 -7.55 7.07 -7.24
N PHE A 365 -7.61 7.79 -6.11
CA PHE A 365 -6.45 8.03 -5.26
C PHE A 365 -5.82 6.73 -4.74
N ASN A 366 -6.62 5.77 -4.29
CA ASN A 366 -6.13 4.47 -3.82
C ASN A 366 -5.58 3.58 -4.95
N GLU A 367 -6.08 3.73 -6.18
CA GLU A 367 -5.52 3.06 -7.37
C GLU A 367 -4.26 3.77 -7.92
N GLY A 368 -3.89 4.94 -7.36
CA GLY A 368 -2.73 5.75 -7.80
C GLY A 368 -2.99 6.63 -9.03
N ASP A 369 -4.25 6.79 -9.47
CA ASP A 369 -4.62 7.65 -10.61
C ASP A 369 -4.98 9.06 -10.12
N TYR A 370 -3.94 9.82 -9.77
CA TYR A 370 -4.07 11.12 -9.09
C TYR A 370 -4.77 12.19 -9.93
N ASP A 371 -4.58 12.20 -11.25
CA ASP A 371 -5.26 13.15 -12.15
C ASP A 371 -6.78 12.96 -12.13
N LYS A 372 -7.25 11.71 -12.27
CA LYS A 372 -8.69 11.41 -12.22
C LYS A 372 -9.24 11.62 -10.82
N ALA A 373 -8.46 11.33 -9.79
CA ALA A 373 -8.83 11.61 -8.41
C ALA A 373 -9.11 13.11 -8.22
N TYR A 374 -8.18 13.95 -8.67
CA TYR A 374 -8.30 15.41 -8.62
C TYR A 374 -9.54 15.92 -9.36
N ASP A 375 -9.75 15.47 -10.60
CA ASP A 375 -10.87 15.86 -11.45
C ASP A 375 -12.25 15.58 -10.83
N HIS A 376 -12.35 14.53 -10.00
CA HIS A 376 -13.57 14.20 -9.29
C HIS A 376 -13.71 14.95 -7.97
N LEU A 377 -12.64 15.05 -7.17
CA LEU A 377 -12.69 15.74 -5.88
C LEU A 377 -12.91 17.25 -5.99
N ILE A 378 -12.40 17.90 -7.05
CA ILE A 378 -12.60 19.35 -7.24
C ILE A 378 -14.07 19.72 -7.50
N LYS A 379 -14.91 18.75 -7.89
CA LYS A 379 -16.37 18.92 -8.08
C LYS A 379 -17.15 18.78 -6.76
N VAL A 380 -16.48 18.37 -5.69
CA VAL A 380 -17.06 18.20 -4.36
C VAL A 380 -16.95 19.52 -3.60
N ASN A 381 -17.98 19.87 -2.82
CA ASN A 381 -17.96 21.02 -1.93
C ASN A 381 -16.77 20.90 -0.97
N LYS A 382 -15.92 21.93 -0.96
CA LYS A 382 -14.72 21.95 -0.12
C LYS A 382 -15.11 21.93 1.36
N ASN A 383 -14.52 20.98 2.07
CA ASN A 383 -14.50 20.86 3.51
C ASN A 383 -13.11 20.35 3.92
N ASP A 384 -12.87 20.13 5.21
CA ASP A 384 -11.55 19.72 5.71
C ASP A 384 -11.09 18.38 5.10
N ASP A 385 -11.97 17.37 4.99
CA ASP A 385 -11.67 16.07 4.37
C ASP A 385 -11.28 16.19 2.88
N VAL A 386 -12.05 16.98 2.11
CA VAL A 386 -11.81 17.19 0.68
C VAL A 386 -10.53 18.01 0.48
N ASN A 387 -10.30 19.04 1.30
CA ASN A 387 -9.06 19.81 1.27
C ASN A 387 -7.86 18.93 1.63
N TYR A 388 -7.99 18.04 2.61
CA TYR A 388 -6.94 17.08 2.96
C TYR A 388 -6.59 16.18 1.78
N LEU A 389 -7.58 15.53 1.16
CA LEU A 389 -7.36 14.66 0.01
C LEU A 389 -6.81 15.42 -1.20
N LEU A 390 -7.33 16.61 -1.51
CA LEU A 390 -6.80 17.46 -2.58
C LEU A 390 -5.37 17.90 -2.29
N GLY A 391 -5.02 18.16 -1.03
CA GLY A 391 -3.64 18.39 -0.58
C GLY A 391 -2.75 17.20 -0.88
N CYS A 392 -3.15 15.99 -0.46
CA CYS A 392 -2.40 14.75 -0.72
C CYS A 392 -2.20 14.50 -2.21
N ILE A 393 -3.27 14.65 -3.02
CA ILE A 393 -3.21 14.46 -4.47
C ILE A 393 -2.31 15.50 -5.13
N SER A 394 -2.44 16.77 -4.75
CA SER A 394 -1.59 17.83 -5.33
C SER A 394 -0.11 17.60 -4.98
N TYR A 395 0.20 17.07 -3.79
CA TYR A 395 1.56 16.66 -3.42
C TYR A 395 2.08 15.53 -4.32
N GLN A 396 1.28 14.49 -4.54
CA GLN A 396 1.65 13.37 -5.42
C GLN A 396 1.82 13.79 -6.89
N LEU A 397 1.12 14.83 -7.33
CA LEU A 397 1.28 15.45 -8.65
C LEU A 397 2.49 16.40 -8.74
N GLY A 398 3.23 16.62 -7.65
CA GLY A 398 4.36 17.55 -7.58
C GLY A 398 3.97 19.03 -7.51
N GLU A 399 2.69 19.33 -7.28
CA GLU A 399 2.15 20.69 -7.18
C GLU A 399 2.16 21.17 -5.71
N TYR A 400 3.36 21.31 -5.13
CA TYR A 400 3.55 21.50 -3.68
C TYR A 400 2.93 22.79 -3.13
N GLU A 401 3.02 23.93 -3.84
CA GLU A 401 2.40 25.19 -3.39
C GLU A 401 0.88 25.10 -3.36
N LYS A 402 0.30 24.40 -4.34
CA LYS A 402 -1.15 24.17 -4.42
C LYS A 402 -1.60 23.22 -3.30
N SER A 403 -0.81 22.20 -3.01
CA SER A 403 -1.01 21.30 -1.88
C SER A 403 -1.02 22.06 -0.54
N LEU A 404 -0.04 22.94 -0.32
CA LEU A 404 -0.01 23.83 0.86
C LEU A 404 -1.26 24.69 0.95
N GLY A 405 -1.71 25.29 -0.15
CA GLY A 405 -2.93 26.08 -0.19
C GLY A 405 -4.17 25.28 0.25
N TYR A 406 -4.25 23.99 -0.04
CA TYR A 406 -5.34 23.15 0.48
C TYR A 406 -5.22 22.90 1.98
N TYR A 407 -4.02 22.58 2.49
CA TYR A 407 -3.79 22.35 3.92
C TYR A 407 -3.92 23.63 4.77
N GLU A 408 -3.77 24.83 4.18
CA GLU A 408 -4.04 26.12 4.83
C GLU A 408 -5.53 26.39 5.03
N ASN A 409 -6.39 25.78 4.20
CA ASN A 409 -7.85 25.91 4.30
C ASN A 409 -8.50 24.90 5.25
N ILE A 410 -7.70 24.08 5.95
CA ILE A 410 -8.16 23.14 6.97
C ILE A 410 -8.13 23.87 8.32
N ASN A 411 -9.29 24.02 8.96
CA ASN A 411 -9.43 24.81 10.19
C ASN A 411 -9.03 24.03 11.47
N GLU A 412 -8.66 22.76 11.33
CA GLU A 412 -8.39 21.87 12.46
C GLU A 412 -6.89 21.84 12.81
N TYR A 413 -6.44 22.88 13.54
CA TYR A 413 -5.06 23.01 14.04
C TYR A 413 -4.66 21.95 15.10
N SER A 414 -5.51 20.97 15.39
CA SER A 414 -5.30 19.93 16.39
C SER A 414 -4.80 18.59 15.83
N ASP A 415 -4.72 18.43 14.50
CA ASP A 415 -4.20 17.21 13.89
C ASP A 415 -2.70 17.36 13.52
N PRO A 416 -1.78 16.64 14.18
CA PRO A 416 -0.34 16.68 13.88
C PRO A 416 0.00 16.20 12.46
N TYR A 417 -0.87 15.41 11.81
CA TYR A 417 -0.65 14.97 10.43
C TYR A 417 -0.76 16.12 9.42
N ILE A 418 -1.56 17.16 9.69
CA ILE A 418 -1.65 18.34 8.82
C ILE A 418 -0.34 19.12 8.81
N TYR A 419 0.27 19.30 9.98
CA TYR A 419 1.59 19.94 10.07
C TYR A 419 2.67 19.09 9.41
N THR A 420 2.59 17.77 9.55
CA THR A 420 3.49 16.82 8.88
C THR A 420 3.38 16.93 7.36
N TRP A 421 2.18 16.98 6.80
CA TRP A 421 1.99 17.17 5.35
C TRP A 421 2.45 18.54 4.86
N LYS A 422 2.25 19.61 5.64
CA LYS A 422 2.83 20.91 5.34
C LYS A 422 4.36 20.83 5.35
N ALA A 423 4.95 20.12 6.31
CA ALA A 423 6.38 19.92 6.40
C ALA A 423 6.92 19.17 5.16
N TYR A 424 6.26 18.10 4.71
CA TYR A 424 6.62 17.40 3.46
C TYR A 424 6.61 18.34 2.25
N ASN A 425 5.60 19.20 2.14
CA ASN A 425 5.56 20.18 1.05
C ASN A 425 6.70 21.20 1.11
N TYR A 426 7.01 21.75 2.29
CA TYR A 426 8.14 22.67 2.42
C TYR A 426 9.48 21.97 2.18
N TYR A 427 9.61 20.71 2.59
CA TYR A 427 10.76 19.86 2.29
C TYR A 427 10.92 19.70 0.77
N SER A 428 9.86 19.35 0.05
CA SER A 428 9.89 19.23 -1.43
C SER A 428 10.12 20.56 -2.15
N LEU A 429 9.77 21.69 -1.53
CA LEU A 429 10.09 23.04 -2.03
C LEU A 429 11.51 23.51 -1.68
N GLY A 430 12.25 22.73 -0.88
CA GLY A 430 13.61 23.06 -0.44
C GLY A 430 13.69 24.02 0.76
N ASP A 431 12.57 24.34 1.42
CA ASP A 431 12.56 25.12 2.67
C ASP A 431 12.68 24.18 3.88
N TYR A 432 13.87 23.59 4.04
CA TYR A 432 14.16 22.62 5.09
C TYR A 432 14.03 23.19 6.50
N LYS A 433 14.34 24.48 6.70
CA LYS A 433 14.18 25.17 7.99
C LYS A 433 12.71 25.16 8.41
N LYS A 434 11.81 25.57 7.51
CA LYS A 434 10.37 25.57 7.79
C LYS A 434 9.78 24.17 7.90
N ALA A 435 10.28 23.20 7.12
CA ALA A 435 9.92 21.80 7.25
C ALA A 435 10.26 21.27 8.66
N ALA A 436 11.46 21.55 9.17
CA ALA A 436 11.89 21.17 10.52
C ALA A 436 11.04 21.82 11.61
N GLU A 437 10.70 23.10 11.49
CA GLU A 437 9.82 23.81 12.42
C GLU A 437 8.43 23.16 12.49
N LEU A 438 7.84 22.80 11.34
CA LEU A 438 6.53 22.16 11.27
C LEU A 438 6.56 20.71 11.78
N CYS A 439 7.60 19.94 11.48
CA CYS A 439 7.84 18.63 12.08
C CYS A 439 7.91 18.72 13.60
N LYS A 440 8.62 19.73 14.13
CA LYS A 440 8.71 19.96 15.57
C LYS A 440 7.35 20.27 16.18
N ILE A 441 6.55 21.13 15.55
CA ILE A 441 5.18 21.41 16.02
C ILE A 441 4.35 20.12 16.05
N ALA A 442 4.41 19.29 15.00
CA ALA A 442 3.69 18.02 14.95
C ALA A 442 4.11 17.07 16.08
N LEU A 443 5.41 16.96 16.33
CA LEU A 443 5.97 16.08 17.37
C LEU A 443 5.76 16.62 18.80
N ASP A 444 5.68 17.94 18.98
CA ASP A 444 5.31 18.56 20.27
C ASP A 444 3.83 18.32 20.60
N MET A 445 2.98 18.14 19.58
CA MET A 445 1.57 17.77 19.74
C MET A 445 1.39 16.27 20.02
N ASP A 446 2.05 15.43 19.22
CA ASP A 446 2.06 13.98 19.35
C ASP A 446 3.37 13.41 18.81
N ASP A 447 4.22 12.94 19.72
CA ASP A 447 5.54 12.43 19.38
C ASP A 447 5.51 11.00 18.81
N THR A 448 4.34 10.38 18.73
CA THR A 448 4.11 9.03 18.18
C THR A 448 3.81 9.02 16.69
N VAL A 449 3.66 10.19 16.07
CA VAL A 449 3.38 10.32 14.63
C VAL A 449 4.60 9.85 13.82
N SER A 450 4.54 8.62 13.29
CA SER A 450 5.64 8.01 12.53
C SER A 450 6.04 8.81 11.29
N ALA A 451 5.07 9.42 10.60
CA ALA A 451 5.34 10.25 9.43
C ALA A 451 6.18 11.50 9.76
N ALA A 452 5.95 12.11 10.92
CA ALA A 452 6.70 13.28 11.40
C ALA A 452 8.10 12.89 11.88
N ASN A 453 8.21 11.80 12.64
CA ASN A 453 9.52 11.26 13.05
C ASN A 453 10.36 10.88 11.83
N SER A 454 9.75 10.23 10.81
CA SER A 454 10.44 9.87 9.56
C SER A 454 10.95 11.10 8.82
N LEU A 455 10.12 12.13 8.61
CA LEU A 455 10.55 13.34 7.91
C LEU A 455 11.61 14.13 8.71
N MET A 456 11.48 14.19 10.03
CA MET A 456 12.51 14.80 10.88
C MET A 456 13.83 14.01 10.80
N GLY A 457 13.78 12.68 10.73
CA GLY A 457 14.96 11.85 10.51
C GLY A 457 15.64 12.14 9.17
N GLU A 458 14.86 12.34 8.11
CA GLU A 458 15.36 12.69 6.78
C GLU A 458 16.04 14.06 6.75
N LEU A 459 15.44 15.06 7.42
CA LEU A 459 16.06 16.37 7.62
C LEU A 459 17.41 16.26 8.37
N TYR A 460 17.48 15.45 9.43
CA TYR A 460 18.76 15.23 10.13
C TYR A 460 19.78 14.48 9.28
N GLN A 461 19.35 13.54 8.43
CA GLN A 461 20.22 12.84 7.51
C GLN A 461 20.83 13.80 6.48
N ASP A 462 20.02 14.69 5.90
CA ASP A 462 20.48 15.75 4.99
C ASP A 462 21.49 16.69 5.64
N GLU A 463 21.28 17.03 6.92
CA GLU A 463 22.23 17.83 7.70
C GLU A 463 23.53 17.08 8.05
N GLY A 464 23.59 15.76 7.83
CA GLY A 464 24.71 14.89 8.21
C GLY A 464 24.65 14.37 9.64
N ASN A 465 23.57 14.63 10.37
CA ASN A 465 23.35 14.13 11.72
C ASN A 465 22.75 12.71 11.71
N TYR A 466 23.54 11.77 11.20
CA TYR A 466 23.09 10.40 10.95
C TYR A 466 22.69 9.62 12.21
N GLU A 467 23.26 9.95 13.37
CA GLU A 467 22.89 9.29 14.63
C GLU A 467 21.48 9.66 15.08
N GLU A 468 21.11 10.95 15.00
CA GLU A 468 19.75 11.38 15.33
C GLU A 468 18.74 10.94 14.27
N ALA A 469 19.13 10.95 12.99
CA ALA A 469 18.32 10.39 11.91
C ALA A 469 17.96 8.91 12.17
N TYR A 470 18.96 8.08 12.50
CA TYR A 470 18.78 6.68 12.83
C TYR A 470 17.79 6.49 13.99
N LYS A 471 17.95 7.24 15.09
CA LYS A 471 17.05 7.17 16.25
C LYS A 471 15.61 7.52 15.90
N LEU A 472 15.42 8.54 15.05
CA LEU A 472 14.08 8.97 14.63
C LEU A 472 13.42 7.96 13.69
N TYR A 473 14.18 7.31 12.80
CA TYR A 473 13.66 6.20 11.99
C TYR A 473 13.28 5.01 12.86
N GLU A 474 14.11 4.60 13.81
CA GLU A 474 13.76 3.53 14.76
C GLU A 474 12.52 3.87 15.59
N LYS A 475 12.41 5.12 16.05
CA LYS A 475 11.23 5.63 16.77
C LYS A 475 9.98 5.56 15.88
N ALA A 476 10.06 6.00 14.62
CA ALA A 476 8.96 5.93 13.66
C ALA A 476 8.50 4.48 13.39
N ILE A 477 9.45 3.56 13.19
CA ILE A 477 9.19 2.12 12.97
C ILE A 477 8.54 1.49 14.20
N THR A 478 8.95 1.91 15.41
CA THR A 478 8.43 1.37 16.66
C THR A 478 6.95 1.74 16.87
N TYR A 479 6.55 2.96 16.53
CA TYR A 479 5.16 3.41 16.72
C TYR A 479 4.19 2.90 15.65
N ASP A 480 4.62 2.90 14.39
CA ASP A 480 3.85 2.34 13.30
C ASP A 480 4.76 1.50 12.42
N PHE A 481 4.85 0.22 12.78
CA PHE A 481 5.60 -0.73 11.99
C PHE A 481 5.03 -0.85 10.57
N SER A 482 3.72 -0.68 10.36
CA SER A 482 3.07 -0.89 9.06
C SER A 482 3.34 0.23 8.05
N TYR A 483 3.81 1.38 8.51
CA TYR A 483 4.20 2.50 7.66
C TYR A 483 5.57 2.22 7.00
N PRO A 484 5.65 2.07 5.66
CA PRO A 484 6.85 1.53 4.99
C PRO A 484 8.01 2.55 4.91
N THR A 485 7.72 3.84 4.79
CA THR A 485 8.70 4.90 4.54
C THR A 485 9.90 4.90 5.51
N PRO A 486 9.73 4.87 6.84
CA PRO A 486 10.88 4.91 7.75
C PRO A 486 11.78 3.67 7.67
N HIS A 487 11.26 2.52 7.24
CA HIS A 487 12.09 1.32 6.99
C HIS A 487 13.00 1.57 5.79
N LEU A 488 12.46 2.10 4.70
CA LEU A 488 13.22 2.42 3.50
C LEU A 488 14.26 3.51 3.78
N ASN A 489 13.87 4.58 4.47
CA ASN A 489 14.78 5.65 4.85
C ASN A 489 15.92 5.14 5.74
N LEU A 490 15.63 4.21 6.66
CA LEU A 490 16.67 3.57 7.48
C LEU A 490 17.64 2.74 6.63
N LEU A 491 17.15 1.93 5.69
CA LEU A 491 18.01 1.15 4.80
C LEU A 491 18.88 2.06 3.90
N ALA A 492 18.28 3.12 3.36
CA ALA A 492 18.99 4.13 2.58
C ALA A 492 20.09 4.81 3.41
N LEU A 493 19.79 5.21 4.65
CA LEU A 493 20.75 5.79 5.58
C LEU A 493 21.92 4.84 5.87
N LEU A 494 21.65 3.55 6.06
CA LEU A 494 22.69 2.56 6.32
C LEU A 494 23.58 2.31 5.10
N LEU A 495 23.01 2.30 3.88
CA LEU A 495 23.78 2.26 2.64
C LEU A 495 24.62 3.51 2.44
N GLU A 496 24.07 4.71 2.68
CA GLU A 496 24.80 5.98 2.57
C GLU A 496 26.00 6.00 3.51
N GLN A 497 25.84 5.55 4.75
CA GLN A 497 26.93 5.40 5.72
C GLN A 497 27.85 4.19 5.45
N LYS A 498 27.62 3.47 4.35
CA LYS A 498 28.37 2.25 3.97
C LYS A 498 28.35 1.16 5.05
N LYS A 499 27.34 1.17 5.92
CA LYS A 499 27.06 0.16 6.95
C LYS A 499 26.31 -1.02 6.35
N TYR A 500 26.92 -1.67 5.36
CA TYR A 500 26.27 -2.69 4.55
C TYR A 500 25.80 -3.90 5.36
N ALA A 501 26.56 -4.32 6.38
CA ALA A 501 26.18 -5.43 7.24
C ALA A 501 24.90 -5.14 8.04
N ASP A 502 24.80 -3.95 8.62
CA ASP A 502 23.62 -3.50 9.38
C ASP A 502 22.41 -3.33 8.44
N CYS A 503 22.64 -2.84 7.21
CA CYS A 503 21.61 -2.75 6.17
C CYS A 503 21.06 -4.14 5.82
N VAL A 504 21.94 -5.13 5.61
CA VAL A 504 21.55 -6.53 5.34
C VAL A 504 20.74 -7.11 6.50
N GLU A 505 21.14 -6.87 7.75
CA GLU A 505 20.41 -7.36 8.93
C GLU A 505 18.99 -6.79 8.99
N ASN A 506 18.86 -5.47 8.88
CA ASN A 506 17.58 -4.77 8.93
C ASN A 506 16.68 -5.15 7.74
N ALA A 507 17.22 -5.16 6.51
CA ALA A 507 16.43 -5.47 5.33
C ALA A 507 15.92 -6.92 5.35
N ASN A 508 16.71 -7.88 5.84
CA ASN A 508 16.26 -9.27 6.06
C ASN A 508 15.14 -9.40 7.10
N TYR A 509 15.06 -8.47 8.06
CA TYR A 509 13.95 -8.42 9.01
C TYR A 509 12.71 -7.81 8.36
N PHE A 510 12.85 -6.68 7.66
CA PHE A 510 11.73 -5.96 7.04
C PHE A 510 11.08 -6.72 5.88
N ILE A 511 11.87 -7.39 5.03
CA ILE A 511 11.35 -8.15 3.87
C ILE A 511 10.41 -9.29 4.28
N LYS A 512 10.59 -9.87 5.47
CA LYS A 512 9.67 -10.90 6.00
C LYS A 512 8.30 -10.35 6.36
N LYS A 513 8.21 -9.04 6.60
CA LYS A 513 6.98 -8.35 6.98
C LYS A 513 6.34 -7.62 5.81
N PHE A 514 7.16 -7.17 4.85
CA PHE A 514 6.75 -6.50 3.62
C PHE A 514 7.26 -7.27 2.39
N PRO A 515 6.82 -8.52 2.17
CA PRO A 515 7.37 -9.37 1.12
C PRO A 515 7.09 -8.86 -0.31
N GLU A 516 6.14 -7.93 -0.47
CA GLU A 516 5.78 -7.32 -1.75
C GLU A 516 6.48 -5.97 -1.99
N ASN A 517 7.21 -5.44 -1.01
CA ASN A 517 7.92 -4.16 -1.17
C ASN A 517 9.26 -4.38 -1.90
N ILE A 518 9.30 -3.93 -3.15
CA ILE A 518 10.43 -4.12 -4.07
C ILE A 518 11.68 -3.32 -3.65
N ASP A 519 11.51 -2.17 -3.00
CA ASP A 519 12.62 -1.29 -2.61
C ASP A 519 13.48 -1.95 -1.50
N ILE A 520 12.87 -2.73 -0.61
CA ILE A 520 13.61 -3.52 0.39
C ILE A 520 14.49 -4.59 -0.29
N VAL A 521 13.98 -5.23 -1.36
CA VAL A 521 14.73 -6.22 -2.14
C VAL A 521 15.95 -5.55 -2.78
N TYR A 522 15.74 -4.39 -3.39
CA TYR A 522 16.80 -3.58 -3.98
C TYR A 522 17.87 -3.25 -2.93
N TYR A 523 17.52 -2.63 -1.80
CA TYR A 523 18.49 -2.26 -0.78
C TYR A 523 19.24 -3.45 -0.18
N LEU A 524 18.56 -4.59 0.02
CA LEU A 524 19.20 -5.82 0.52
C LEU A 524 20.24 -6.36 -0.48
N ALA A 525 19.86 -6.46 -1.75
CA ALA A 525 20.75 -6.99 -2.79
C ALA A 525 21.90 -6.04 -3.10
N GLU A 526 21.64 -4.73 -3.11
CA GLU A 526 22.65 -3.67 -3.26
C GLU A 526 23.67 -3.73 -2.11
N ALA A 527 23.21 -3.89 -0.87
CA ALA A 527 24.09 -4.05 0.28
C ALA A 527 24.95 -5.32 0.17
N TYR A 528 24.40 -6.44 -0.31
CA TYR A 528 25.20 -7.64 -0.61
C TYR A 528 26.21 -7.39 -1.74
N SER A 529 25.83 -6.67 -2.79
CA SER A 529 26.70 -6.34 -3.91
C SER A 529 27.90 -5.50 -3.46
N TYR A 530 27.69 -4.47 -2.63
CA TYR A 530 28.78 -3.67 -2.05
C TYR A 530 29.69 -4.45 -1.12
N MET A 531 29.23 -5.56 -0.57
CA MET A 531 30.04 -6.49 0.24
C MET A 531 30.79 -7.53 -0.62
N ASP A 532 30.79 -7.39 -1.96
CA ASP A 532 31.29 -8.38 -2.93
C ASP A 532 30.60 -9.77 -2.78
N LYS A 533 29.38 -9.82 -2.25
CA LYS A 533 28.56 -11.04 -2.06
C LYS A 533 27.52 -11.19 -3.18
N HIS A 534 28.01 -11.30 -4.41
CA HIS A 534 27.19 -11.25 -5.61
C HIS A 534 26.24 -12.46 -5.74
N GLU A 535 26.63 -13.66 -5.29
CA GLU A 535 25.73 -14.82 -5.29
C GLU A 535 24.51 -14.61 -4.38
N GLU A 536 24.71 -14.00 -3.21
CA GLU A 536 23.63 -13.65 -2.28
C GLU A 536 22.72 -12.56 -2.87
N ALA A 537 23.28 -11.52 -3.50
CA ALA A 537 22.51 -10.49 -4.19
C ALA A 537 21.60 -11.10 -5.28
N ILE A 538 22.16 -11.96 -6.15
CA ILE A 538 21.41 -12.68 -7.19
C ILE A 538 20.31 -13.55 -6.58
N LYS A 539 20.60 -14.22 -5.47
CA LYS A 539 19.61 -15.05 -4.77
C LYS A 539 18.45 -14.21 -4.26
N VAL A 540 18.72 -13.05 -3.64
CA VAL A 540 17.69 -12.12 -3.17
C VAL A 540 16.80 -11.66 -4.31
N TYR A 541 17.38 -11.19 -5.42
CA TYR A 541 16.61 -10.80 -6.61
C TYR A 541 15.76 -11.95 -7.14
N ARG A 542 16.26 -13.19 -7.14
CA ARG A 542 15.52 -14.35 -7.63
C ARG A 542 14.37 -14.78 -6.71
N ASP A 543 14.59 -14.75 -5.40
CA ASP A 543 13.67 -15.29 -4.40
C ASP A 543 12.46 -14.36 -4.15
N TYR A 544 12.63 -13.04 -4.31
CA TYR A 544 11.62 -12.03 -3.97
C TYR A 544 11.06 -11.25 -5.15
N SER A 545 11.48 -11.56 -6.37
CA SER A 545 10.92 -10.93 -7.56
C SER A 545 9.79 -11.75 -8.16
N SER A 546 8.78 -11.04 -8.68
CA SER A 546 8.22 -11.49 -9.95
C SER A 546 9.39 -11.42 -10.94
N LEU A 547 9.84 -12.56 -11.48
CA LEU A 547 11.14 -12.77 -12.17
C LEU A 547 11.61 -11.72 -13.20
N GLN A 548 10.79 -10.74 -13.56
CA GLN A 548 11.03 -9.76 -14.60
C GLN A 548 11.64 -8.43 -14.14
N ASP A 549 11.46 -8.02 -12.87
CA ASP A 549 11.77 -6.64 -12.47
C ASP A 549 13.28 -6.40 -12.26
N PHE A 550 14.04 -7.44 -11.87
CA PHE A 550 15.48 -7.34 -11.55
C PHE A 550 16.40 -8.10 -12.52
N GLN A 551 15.94 -8.36 -13.75
CA GLN A 551 16.76 -9.07 -14.74
C GLN A 551 18.03 -8.29 -15.10
N LEU A 552 17.95 -6.95 -15.10
CA LEU A 552 19.10 -6.09 -15.38
C LEU A 552 20.13 -6.17 -14.25
N ASP A 553 19.68 -6.01 -13.00
CA ASP A 553 20.53 -6.06 -11.81
C ASP A 553 21.23 -7.42 -11.68
N MET A 554 20.48 -8.52 -11.83
CA MET A 554 21.07 -9.86 -11.83
C MET A 554 22.11 -10.04 -12.94
N ALA A 555 21.91 -9.44 -14.13
CA ALA A 555 22.87 -9.55 -15.22
C ALA A 555 24.22 -8.91 -14.84
N TYR A 556 24.19 -7.73 -14.23
CA TYR A 556 25.39 -7.05 -13.73
C TYR A 556 26.06 -7.85 -12.61
N GLU A 557 25.30 -8.42 -11.69
CA GLU A 557 25.86 -9.29 -10.65
C GLU A 557 26.51 -10.56 -11.24
N TYR A 558 25.92 -11.16 -12.28
CA TYR A 558 26.57 -12.27 -13.01
C TYR A 558 27.85 -11.85 -13.72
N LEU A 559 27.90 -10.64 -14.28
CA LEU A 559 29.13 -10.10 -14.88
C LEU A 559 30.24 -9.94 -13.85
N LYS A 560 29.93 -9.41 -12.65
CA LYS A 560 30.89 -9.32 -11.53
C LYS A 560 31.45 -10.69 -11.11
N LEU A 561 30.64 -11.75 -11.23
CA LEU A 561 31.06 -13.14 -11.03
C LEU A 561 31.79 -13.77 -12.23
N GLY A 562 31.88 -13.07 -13.36
CA GLY A 562 32.42 -13.60 -14.62
C GLY A 562 31.52 -14.66 -15.28
N ASN A 563 30.26 -14.77 -14.87
CA ASN A 563 29.29 -15.71 -15.42
C ASN A 563 28.55 -15.13 -16.63
N ILE A 564 29.30 -14.93 -17.71
CA ILE A 564 28.84 -14.31 -18.96
C ILE A 564 27.59 -15.01 -19.52
N LYS A 565 27.53 -16.35 -19.41
CA LYS A 565 26.41 -17.14 -19.96
C LYS A 565 25.08 -16.81 -19.30
N GLU A 566 25.05 -16.61 -17.98
CA GLU A 566 23.82 -16.24 -17.28
C GLU A 566 23.49 -14.76 -17.48
N ALA A 567 24.50 -13.88 -17.57
CA ALA A 567 24.30 -12.48 -17.95
C ALA A 567 23.64 -12.34 -19.35
N GLU A 568 24.10 -13.11 -20.34
CA GLU A 568 23.50 -13.16 -21.68
C GLU A 568 22.04 -13.62 -21.67
N LYS A 569 21.71 -14.60 -20.83
CA LYS A 569 20.31 -15.04 -20.68
C LYS A 569 19.43 -13.93 -20.12
N CYS A 570 19.93 -13.18 -19.14
CA CYS A 570 19.22 -12.04 -18.57
C CYS A 570 19.05 -10.93 -19.63
N ALA A 571 20.11 -10.58 -20.36
CA ALA A 571 20.04 -9.60 -21.44
C ALA A 571 19.07 -10.00 -22.57
N ALA A 572 19.02 -11.30 -22.91
CA ALA A 572 18.09 -11.83 -23.92
C ALA A 572 16.63 -11.74 -23.46
N SER A 573 16.36 -11.94 -22.16
CA SER A 573 15.01 -11.82 -21.60
C SER A 573 14.50 -10.37 -21.66
N LEU A 574 15.37 -9.38 -21.41
CA LEU A 574 15.08 -7.96 -21.49
C LEU A 574 14.84 -7.46 -22.92
N SER A 575 15.69 -7.91 -23.86
CA SER A 575 15.64 -7.49 -25.27
C SER A 575 14.32 -7.82 -25.98
N GLY A 576 13.60 -8.85 -25.53
CA GLY A 576 12.31 -9.23 -26.10
C GLY A 576 11.18 -8.22 -25.83
N LYS A 577 11.33 -7.34 -24.82
CA LYS A 577 10.31 -6.36 -24.42
C LYS A 577 10.56 -4.96 -24.99
N ASN A 578 11.81 -4.51 -24.95
CA ASN A 578 12.21 -3.21 -25.47
C ASN A 578 13.63 -3.31 -26.05
N PRO A 579 13.77 -3.73 -27.33
CA PRO A 579 15.09 -3.92 -27.96
C PRO A 579 15.90 -2.62 -28.05
N ASP A 580 15.23 -1.48 -28.01
CA ASP A 580 15.85 -0.17 -28.15
C ASP A 580 16.21 0.50 -26.82
N ASP A 581 15.92 -0.16 -25.70
CA ASP A 581 16.30 0.27 -24.36
C ASP A 581 17.81 0.48 -24.27
N TYR A 582 18.21 1.68 -23.85
CA TYR A 582 19.60 2.08 -23.71
C TYR A 582 20.34 1.16 -22.72
N SER A 583 19.72 0.84 -21.57
CA SER A 583 20.32 0.01 -20.54
C SER A 583 20.60 -1.41 -21.05
N VAL A 584 19.75 -1.93 -21.93
CA VAL A 584 19.95 -3.25 -22.55
C VAL A 584 21.07 -3.24 -23.59
N LYS A 585 21.22 -2.14 -24.34
CA LYS A 585 22.32 -1.95 -25.29
C LYS A 585 23.66 -1.83 -24.57
N GLU A 586 23.68 -1.08 -23.46
CA GLU A 586 24.85 -0.92 -22.60
C GLU A 586 25.27 -2.24 -21.97
N LEU A 587 24.33 -2.98 -21.35
CA LEU A 587 24.59 -4.31 -20.80
C LEU A 587 25.18 -5.27 -21.85
N LYS A 588 24.68 -5.26 -23.09
CA LYS A 588 25.22 -6.10 -24.17
C LYS A 588 26.65 -5.72 -24.54
N LYS A 589 26.94 -4.42 -24.60
CA LYS A 589 28.29 -3.93 -24.84
C LYS A 589 29.23 -4.45 -23.74
N GLU A 590 28.85 -4.31 -22.48
CA GLU A 590 29.66 -4.81 -21.35
C GLU A 590 29.84 -6.34 -21.39
N ILE A 591 28.79 -7.10 -21.72
CA ILE A 591 28.89 -8.55 -21.92
C ILE A 591 29.91 -8.90 -23.01
N ASP A 592 29.90 -8.16 -24.12
CA ASP A 592 30.82 -8.40 -25.24
C ASP A 592 32.25 -7.96 -24.91
N ASP A 593 32.41 -6.84 -24.20
CA ASP A 593 33.70 -6.36 -23.69
C ASP A 593 34.30 -7.39 -22.70
N GLU A 594 33.48 -8.02 -21.87
CA GLU A 594 33.92 -9.04 -20.92
C GLU A 594 34.44 -10.33 -21.56
N LYS A 595 34.03 -10.65 -22.80
CA LYS A 595 34.51 -11.80 -23.58
C LYS A 595 35.88 -11.58 -24.20
N LEU A 596 36.33 -10.32 -24.30
CA LEU A 596 37.60 -9.99 -24.93
C LEU A 596 38.79 -10.57 -24.14
N PRO A 597 39.88 -10.95 -24.83
CA PRO A 597 41.14 -11.28 -24.15
C PRO A 597 41.60 -10.15 -23.23
N GLU A 598 42.21 -10.47 -22.09
CA GLU A 598 42.62 -9.47 -21.09
C GLU A 598 43.50 -8.35 -21.69
N ALA A 599 44.41 -8.70 -22.60
CA ALA A 599 45.25 -7.73 -23.29
C ALA A 599 44.43 -6.72 -24.11
N GLU A 600 43.35 -7.18 -24.75
CA GLU A 600 42.47 -6.36 -25.55
C GLU A 600 41.59 -5.46 -24.67
N LYS A 601 41.11 -5.94 -23.52
CA LYS A 601 40.44 -5.11 -22.51
C LYS A 601 41.33 -3.94 -22.06
N ILE A 602 42.59 -4.22 -21.71
CA ILE A 602 43.56 -3.18 -21.31
C ILE A 602 43.79 -2.17 -22.44
N VAL A 603 43.97 -2.64 -23.67
CA VAL A 603 44.18 -1.76 -24.83
C VAL A 603 42.94 -0.91 -25.11
N ASN A 604 41.75 -1.48 -25.05
CA ASN A 604 40.50 -0.77 -25.25
C ASN A 604 40.30 0.27 -24.15
N PHE A 605 40.56 -0.08 -22.89
CA PHE A 605 40.50 0.88 -21.77
C PHE A 605 41.39 2.09 -22.02
N PHE A 606 42.66 1.89 -22.40
CA PHE A 606 43.56 3.00 -22.78
C PHE A 606 43.06 3.77 -24.00
N ARG A 607 42.61 3.08 -25.05
CA ARG A 607 42.10 3.71 -26.27
C ARG A 607 40.86 4.54 -25.99
N GLU A 608 40.04 4.18 -25.02
CA GLU A 608 38.79 4.88 -24.69
C GLU A 608 39.00 6.00 -23.67
N ASN A 609 39.90 5.79 -22.70
CA ASN A 609 39.98 6.64 -21.52
C ASN A 609 41.26 7.46 -21.42
N TYR A 610 42.32 7.17 -22.17
CA TYR A 610 43.53 7.97 -22.04
C TYR A 610 43.38 9.32 -22.75
N LEU A 611 43.40 10.41 -21.98
CA LEU A 611 43.22 11.78 -22.45
C LEU A 611 44.22 12.16 -23.55
N TYR A 612 45.46 11.72 -23.39
CA TYR A 612 46.56 12.00 -24.31
C TYR A 612 46.75 10.92 -25.39
N HIS A 613 45.79 10.01 -25.55
CA HIS A 613 45.83 8.98 -26.59
C HIS A 613 46.12 9.52 -28.01
N PRO A 614 45.54 10.66 -28.45
CA PRO A 614 45.84 11.22 -29.78
C PRO A 614 47.32 11.59 -30.00
N ASP A 615 48.07 11.85 -28.92
CA ASP A 615 49.49 12.21 -28.99
C ASP A 615 50.42 10.99 -29.01
N CYS A 616 49.88 9.78 -28.81
CA CYS A 616 50.62 8.53 -28.82
C CYS A 616 50.81 7.99 -30.26
N THR A 617 51.78 8.53 -31.01
CA THR A 617 52.00 8.20 -32.44
C THR A 617 52.26 6.72 -32.75
N ASP A 618 52.76 5.94 -31.79
CA ASP A 618 53.04 4.50 -31.93
C ASP A 618 52.00 3.61 -31.22
N PHE A 619 50.84 4.15 -30.80
CA PHE A 619 49.86 3.43 -29.97
C PHE A 619 49.43 2.11 -30.59
N ASP A 620 48.96 2.10 -31.85
CA ASP A 620 48.43 0.90 -32.49
C ASP A 620 49.51 -0.17 -32.69
N LYS A 621 50.73 0.25 -33.03
CA LYS A 621 51.87 -0.66 -33.19
C LYS A 621 52.25 -1.32 -31.85
N LYS A 622 52.34 -0.54 -30.78
CA LYS A 622 52.64 -1.04 -29.43
C LYS A 622 51.50 -1.91 -28.88
N SER A 623 50.26 -1.51 -29.13
CA SER A 623 49.05 -2.27 -28.76
C SER A 623 48.99 -3.61 -29.48
N ALA A 624 49.25 -3.66 -30.79
CA ALA A 624 49.29 -4.91 -31.54
C ALA A 624 50.40 -5.86 -31.05
N ALA A 625 51.56 -5.32 -30.68
CA ALA A 625 52.63 -6.11 -30.07
C ALA A 625 52.25 -6.66 -28.69
N PHE A 626 51.46 -5.91 -27.91
CA PHE A 626 50.97 -6.32 -26.61
C PHE A 626 49.86 -7.37 -26.70
N THR A 627 48.86 -7.19 -27.58
CA THR A 627 47.75 -8.14 -27.76
C THR A 627 48.18 -9.45 -28.42
N ALA A 628 49.31 -9.46 -29.14
CA ALA A 628 49.90 -10.70 -29.67
C ALA A 628 50.55 -11.59 -28.60
N LYS A 629 50.77 -11.09 -27.36
CA LYS A 629 51.31 -11.89 -26.26
C LYS A 629 50.24 -12.88 -25.78
N ALA A 630 50.61 -14.16 -25.70
CA ALA A 630 49.68 -15.24 -25.31
C ALA A 630 49.27 -15.19 -23.83
N ASP A 631 50.07 -14.54 -22.97
CA ASP A 631 49.79 -14.35 -21.55
C ASP A 631 50.16 -12.92 -21.12
N VAL A 632 49.32 -12.32 -20.28
CA VAL A 632 49.42 -10.93 -19.82
C VAL A 632 49.99 -10.94 -18.40
N SER A 633 51.31 -11.10 -18.30
CA SER A 633 51.99 -11.05 -17.01
C SER A 633 52.04 -9.64 -16.42
N GLU A 634 52.20 -9.53 -15.10
CA GLU A 634 52.37 -8.25 -14.40
C GLU A 634 53.44 -7.36 -15.04
N GLY A 635 54.59 -7.97 -15.39
CA GLY A 635 55.68 -7.26 -16.06
C GLY A 635 55.32 -6.78 -17.46
N ALA A 636 54.52 -7.54 -18.21
CA ALA A 636 54.05 -7.14 -19.53
C ALA A 636 53.06 -5.97 -19.46
N ILE A 637 52.19 -5.93 -18.45
CA ILE A 637 51.28 -4.81 -18.20
C ILE A 637 52.09 -3.54 -17.89
N LEU A 638 53.04 -3.62 -16.96
CA LEU A 638 53.88 -2.49 -16.57
C LEU A 638 54.72 -1.97 -17.75
N GLU A 639 55.30 -2.87 -18.55
CA GLU A 639 56.05 -2.51 -19.75
C GLU A 639 55.14 -1.79 -20.76
N TYR A 640 53.93 -2.33 -21.01
CA TYR A 640 52.98 -1.75 -21.94
C TYR A 640 52.55 -0.34 -21.50
N VAL A 641 52.09 -0.18 -20.26
CA VAL A 641 51.65 1.13 -19.73
C VAL A 641 52.76 2.17 -19.80
N ASN A 642 53.98 1.82 -19.40
CA ASN A 642 55.13 2.72 -19.48
C ASN A 642 55.55 3.04 -20.92
N SER A 643 55.26 2.15 -21.88
CA SER A 643 55.54 2.38 -23.29
C SER A 643 54.51 3.30 -23.96
N ILE A 644 53.27 3.36 -23.45
CA ILE A 644 52.16 4.14 -24.01
C ILE A 644 52.11 5.55 -23.44
N LYS A 645 52.28 5.69 -22.12
CA LYS A 645 52.12 6.98 -21.46
C LYS A 645 53.12 8.01 -21.97
N LEU A 646 52.70 9.28 -22.03
CA LEU A 646 53.59 10.38 -22.37
C LEU A 646 54.69 10.54 -21.32
N LYS A 647 55.86 11.02 -21.76
CA LYS A 647 57.04 11.16 -20.88
C LYS A 647 56.77 12.07 -19.68
N ASP A 648 56.01 13.14 -19.89
CA ASP A 648 55.69 14.13 -18.86
C ASP A 648 54.39 13.78 -18.10
N ASP A 649 53.73 12.67 -18.46
CA ASP A 649 52.58 12.15 -17.74
C ASP A 649 53.02 11.24 -16.58
N ILE A 650 53.13 11.87 -15.41
CA ILE A 650 53.43 11.19 -14.15
C ILE A 650 52.21 10.60 -13.46
N PHE A 651 51.00 10.89 -13.94
CA PHE A 651 49.75 10.49 -13.29
C PHE A 651 49.17 9.20 -13.87
N THR A 652 49.55 8.81 -15.09
CA THR A 652 49.20 7.48 -15.61
C THR A 652 50.14 6.38 -15.09
N TYR A 653 49.57 5.38 -14.44
CA TYR A 653 50.31 4.26 -13.86
C TYR A 653 49.50 2.96 -13.79
N ALA A 654 50.21 1.86 -13.52
CA ALA A 654 49.63 0.56 -13.22
C ALA A 654 50.16 0.05 -11.87
N ILE A 655 49.26 -0.55 -11.09
CA ILE A 655 49.57 -1.23 -9.83
C ILE A 655 49.29 -2.72 -10.05
N THR A 656 50.27 -3.57 -9.76
CA THR A 656 50.14 -5.03 -9.98
C THR A 656 50.66 -5.81 -8.76
N GLY A 657 50.19 -7.05 -8.64
CA GLY A 657 50.77 -8.06 -7.72
C GLY A 657 50.77 -7.60 -6.26
N LYS A 658 51.95 -7.63 -5.61
CA LYS A 658 52.06 -7.29 -4.18
C LYS A 658 51.62 -5.86 -3.83
N TYR A 659 51.70 -4.92 -4.78
CA TYR A 659 51.30 -3.54 -4.53
C TYR A 659 49.78 -3.40 -4.62
N TYR A 660 49.13 -4.19 -5.47
CA TYR A 660 47.67 -4.27 -5.53
C TYR A 660 47.10 -4.75 -4.20
N ASP A 661 47.65 -5.83 -3.64
CA ASP A 661 47.25 -6.34 -2.32
C ASP A 661 47.51 -5.33 -1.17
N LYS A 662 48.42 -4.36 -1.36
CA LYS A 662 48.69 -3.31 -0.37
C LYS A 662 47.63 -2.22 -0.43
N VAL A 663 47.28 -1.75 -1.63
CA VAL A 663 46.23 -0.72 -1.83
C VAL A 663 44.90 -1.17 -1.23
N LEU A 664 44.48 -2.41 -1.50
CA LEU A 664 43.23 -2.96 -0.94
C LEU A 664 43.21 -3.00 0.59
N LYS A 665 44.37 -3.13 1.26
CA LYS A 665 44.44 -3.11 2.74
C LYS A 665 44.34 -1.71 3.33
N GLU A 666 44.56 -0.68 2.52
CA GLU A 666 44.60 0.72 2.94
C GLU A 666 43.25 1.44 2.69
N GLU A 667 42.40 0.93 1.79
CA GLU A 667 41.12 1.56 1.38
C GLU A 667 40.08 1.76 2.49
N ASN A 668 40.12 0.99 3.59
CA ASN A 668 39.09 1.01 4.65
C ASN A 668 39.55 1.68 5.95
N ARG A 669 40.52 2.60 5.90
CA ARG A 669 40.95 3.36 7.09
C ARG A 669 40.08 4.58 7.31
N GLU A 670 39.90 4.95 8.58
CA GLU A 670 39.29 6.22 8.94
C GLU A 670 40.16 7.36 8.39
N SER A 671 39.56 8.17 7.51
CA SER A 671 40.23 9.25 6.79
C SER A 671 39.92 10.64 7.32
N VAL A 672 38.94 10.76 8.23
CA VAL A 672 38.44 12.03 8.75
C VAL A 672 38.63 12.09 10.27
N LYS A 673 39.19 13.20 10.78
CA LYS A 673 39.29 13.46 12.22
C LYS A 673 38.73 14.83 12.56
N TYR A 674 38.00 14.91 13.66
CA TYR A 674 37.41 16.14 14.19
C TYR A 674 38.11 16.58 15.47
N LYS A 675 38.42 17.88 15.59
CA LYS A 675 38.99 18.52 16.79
C LYS A 675 38.43 19.93 16.95
N GLU A 676 37.97 20.29 18.15
CA GLU A 676 37.78 21.70 18.52
C GLU A 676 39.17 22.27 18.87
N LEU A 677 39.62 23.28 18.12
CA LEU A 677 40.95 23.87 18.30
C LEU A 677 40.94 24.94 19.40
N ASP A 678 39.89 25.74 19.41
CA ASP A 678 39.62 26.75 20.43
C ASP A 678 38.12 27.11 20.39
N SER A 679 37.64 27.89 21.37
CA SER A 679 36.27 28.37 21.42
C SER A 679 35.89 29.08 20.12
N GLY A 680 34.95 28.48 19.37
CA GLY A 680 34.48 29.02 18.09
C GLY A 680 35.23 28.50 16.85
N ILE A 681 36.30 27.71 17.00
CA ILE A 681 37.17 27.27 15.90
C ILE A 681 37.26 25.74 15.91
N HIS A 682 36.75 25.12 14.86
CA HIS A 682 36.65 23.66 14.72
C HIS A 682 37.44 23.20 13.51
N MET A 683 38.17 22.10 13.64
CA MET A 683 38.96 21.52 12.56
C MET A 683 38.48 20.13 12.19
N ILE A 684 38.35 19.91 10.88
CA ILE A 684 38.13 18.61 10.25
C ILE A 684 39.34 18.32 9.36
N GLU A 685 40.14 17.33 9.77
CA GLU A 685 41.30 16.83 9.02
C GLU A 685 40.84 15.72 8.09
N ILE A 686 41.18 15.82 6.80
CA ILE A 686 40.94 14.77 5.80
C ILE A 686 42.30 14.29 5.29
N SER A 687 42.69 13.07 5.67
CA SER A 687 43.99 12.51 5.24
C SER A 687 43.95 11.94 3.82
N GLU A 688 42.78 11.49 3.35
CA GLU A 688 42.55 10.93 2.02
C GLU A 688 41.06 11.00 1.68
N PHE A 689 40.69 11.10 0.40
CA PHE A 689 39.30 10.96 -0.05
C PHE A 689 39.00 9.50 -0.41
N ASN A 690 38.72 8.69 0.61
CA ASN A 690 38.39 7.29 0.45
C ASN A 690 36.89 7.03 0.61
N ASN A 691 36.52 5.75 0.57
CA ASN A 691 35.13 5.38 0.78
C ASN A 691 34.67 5.85 2.17
N ASN A 692 33.59 6.65 2.23
CA ASN A 692 32.94 7.18 3.44
C ASN A 692 33.47 8.54 3.94
N THR A 693 34.47 9.14 3.27
CA THR A 693 35.01 10.45 3.66
C THR A 693 33.92 11.52 3.75
N CYS A 694 33.01 11.60 2.78
CA CYS A 694 31.91 12.58 2.79
C CYS A 694 31.00 12.40 4.00
N CYS A 695 30.55 11.16 4.27
CA CYS A 695 29.67 10.88 5.40
C CYS A 695 30.36 11.18 6.74
N SER A 696 31.64 10.82 6.89
CA SER A 696 32.42 11.14 8.09
C SER A 696 32.64 12.64 8.24
N PHE A 697 32.86 13.37 7.15
CA PHE A 697 32.95 14.83 7.15
C PHE A 697 31.64 15.47 7.61
N LYS A 698 30.51 15.09 6.99
CA LYS A 698 29.17 15.56 7.36
C LYS A 698 28.85 15.28 8.83
N SER A 699 29.16 14.07 9.31
CA SER A 699 29.01 13.70 10.74
C SER A 699 29.86 14.55 11.66
N ALA A 700 31.09 14.89 11.26
CA ALA A 700 31.97 15.76 12.04
C ALA A 700 31.46 17.20 12.07
N ALA A 701 31.04 17.74 10.92
CA ALA A 701 30.42 19.06 10.83
C ALA A 701 29.11 19.13 11.63
N ALA A 702 28.33 18.05 11.63
CA ALA A 702 27.06 17.97 12.35
C ALA A 702 27.21 18.16 13.87
N LYS A 703 28.36 17.79 14.44
CA LYS A 703 28.68 17.98 15.88
C LYS A 703 28.84 19.45 16.27
N ILE A 704 29.16 20.31 15.32
CA ILE A 704 29.33 21.74 15.53
C ILE A 704 27.93 22.37 15.63
N GLN A 705 27.60 22.92 16.79
CA GLN A 705 26.33 23.61 17.03
C GLN A 705 26.44 25.09 16.60
N ASP A 706 25.31 25.69 16.23
CA ASP A 706 25.24 27.11 15.82
C ASP A 706 26.26 27.48 14.73
N ARG A 707 26.40 26.61 13.72
CA ARG A 707 27.48 26.63 12.71
C ARG A 707 27.64 27.99 12.04
N GLU A 708 26.55 28.71 11.80
CA GLU A 708 26.53 30.05 11.20
C GLU A 708 27.38 31.08 12.00
N ASN A 709 27.64 30.83 13.30
CA ASN A 709 28.50 31.64 14.17
C ASN A 709 29.86 31.00 14.49
N GLN A 710 30.20 29.87 13.86
CA GLN A 710 31.43 29.12 14.11
C GLN A 710 32.38 29.20 12.91
N THR A 711 33.68 29.06 13.19
CA THR A 711 34.73 28.93 12.17
C THR A 711 35.07 27.46 11.93
N LEU A 712 35.05 27.04 10.66
CA LEU A 712 35.48 25.72 10.22
C LEU A 712 36.88 25.79 9.61
N VAL A 713 37.76 24.86 9.99
CA VAL A 713 39.07 24.63 9.39
C VAL A 713 39.05 23.25 8.73
N ILE A 714 39.28 23.20 7.43
CA ILE A 714 39.40 21.95 6.67
C ILE A 714 40.88 21.72 6.41
N ASP A 715 41.49 20.75 7.08
CA ASP A 715 42.90 20.43 6.89
C ASP A 715 43.07 19.38 5.79
N LEU A 716 43.61 19.82 4.66
CA LEU A 716 43.91 19.01 3.47
C LEU A 716 45.42 18.89 3.22
N ARG A 717 46.26 19.26 4.19
CA ARG A 717 47.72 19.11 4.08
C ARG A 717 48.08 17.62 4.00
N ASN A 718 49.06 17.29 3.17
CA ASN A 718 49.52 15.92 2.93
C ASN A 718 48.46 14.98 2.33
N ASN A 719 47.39 15.54 1.75
CA ASN A 719 46.31 14.78 1.11
C ASN A 719 46.42 14.82 -0.41
N SER A 720 46.86 13.71 -1.00
CA SER A 720 47.06 13.56 -2.46
C SER A 720 45.75 13.44 -3.29
N GLY A 721 44.60 13.47 -2.63
CA GLY A 721 43.28 13.37 -3.23
C GLY A 721 42.60 12.03 -2.94
N GLY A 722 41.93 11.48 -3.97
CA GLY A 722 41.17 10.24 -3.88
C GLY A 722 39.93 10.28 -4.77
N LEU A 723 38.82 9.71 -4.29
CA LEU A 723 37.57 9.57 -5.01
C LEU A 723 36.88 10.92 -5.22
N ALA A 724 36.66 11.29 -6.49
CA ALA A 724 36.02 12.56 -6.86
C ALA A 724 34.59 12.70 -6.32
N ASN A 725 33.84 11.60 -6.20
CA ASN A 725 32.48 11.62 -5.66
C ASN A 725 32.43 12.02 -4.18
N GLU A 726 33.45 11.65 -3.40
CA GLU A 726 33.55 12.01 -1.98
C GLU A 726 33.86 13.50 -1.83
N ALA A 727 34.76 14.02 -2.69
CA ALA A 727 35.03 15.45 -2.77
C ALA A 727 33.80 16.24 -3.24
N LYS A 728 33.07 15.74 -4.25
CA LYS A 728 31.80 16.33 -4.70
C LYS A 728 30.81 16.43 -3.54
N GLY A 729 30.64 15.36 -2.76
CA GLY A 729 29.71 15.37 -1.63
C GLY A 729 30.04 16.42 -0.56
N ILE A 730 31.33 16.67 -0.30
CA ILE A 730 31.77 17.74 0.62
C ILE A 730 31.56 19.12 0.02
N ILE A 731 31.86 19.29 -1.27
CA ILE A 731 31.63 20.56 -1.97
C ILE A 731 30.14 20.90 -2.00
N ASP A 732 29.30 19.91 -2.32
CA ASP A 732 27.84 20.02 -2.36
C ASP A 732 27.26 20.39 -1.00
N TYR A 733 27.78 19.79 0.07
CA TYR A 733 27.38 20.09 1.44
C TYR A 733 27.68 21.53 1.87
N LEU A 734 28.71 22.17 1.31
CA LEU A 734 29.21 23.48 1.74
C LEU A 734 28.92 24.62 0.78
N LEU A 735 28.59 24.33 -0.48
CA LEU A 735 28.26 25.33 -1.50
C LEU A 735 26.75 25.56 -1.59
N PRO A 736 26.32 26.77 -2.01
CA PRO A 736 24.95 26.99 -2.44
C PRO A 736 24.72 26.37 -3.82
N GLU A 737 23.46 26.39 -4.26
CA GLU A 737 23.08 25.90 -5.59
C GLU A 737 23.91 26.58 -6.68
N CYS A 738 24.81 25.81 -7.29
CA CYS A 738 25.73 26.30 -8.31
C CYS A 738 26.37 25.18 -9.11
N ASN A 739 26.98 25.52 -10.25
CA ASN A 739 27.82 24.61 -11.02
C ASN A 739 29.21 24.51 -10.38
N ALA A 740 29.33 23.70 -9.33
CA ALA A 740 30.53 23.61 -8.50
C ALA A 740 31.83 23.41 -9.31
N TYR A 741 31.83 22.48 -10.26
CA TYR A 741 32.94 22.27 -11.19
C TYR A 741 32.49 21.53 -12.45
N TYR A 742 33.35 21.48 -13.45
CA TYR A 742 33.09 20.75 -14.69
C TYR A 742 34.30 19.92 -15.09
N MET A 743 34.01 18.78 -15.70
CA MET A 743 34.99 17.86 -16.25
C MET A 743 34.93 17.98 -17.77
N ILE A 744 36.09 18.08 -18.41
CA ILE A 744 36.21 18.11 -19.87
C ILE A 744 36.95 16.84 -20.26
N ASP A 745 36.24 15.94 -20.94
CA ASP A 745 36.80 14.71 -21.44
C ASP A 745 37.64 14.94 -22.71
N ARG A 746 38.24 13.87 -23.23
CA ARG A 746 39.05 13.93 -24.44
C ARG A 746 38.31 14.30 -25.73
N LYS A 747 36.99 14.09 -25.79
CA LYS A 747 36.15 14.46 -26.93
C LYS A 747 35.80 15.96 -26.89
N GLY A 748 36.12 16.62 -25.78
CA GLY A 748 35.69 17.98 -25.49
C GLY A 748 34.27 18.03 -24.91
N ASP A 749 33.70 16.87 -24.56
CA ASP A 749 32.41 16.80 -23.90
C ASP A 749 32.57 17.29 -22.46
N MET A 750 31.66 18.17 -22.05
CA MET A 750 31.70 18.81 -20.75
C MET A 750 30.62 18.23 -19.85
N THR A 751 31.04 17.66 -18.73
CA THR A 751 30.15 17.18 -17.66
C THR A 751 30.16 18.20 -16.53
N THR A 752 29.02 18.83 -16.26
CA THR A 752 28.85 19.75 -15.15
C THR A 752 28.42 19.00 -13.89
N LEU A 753 29.09 19.28 -12.77
CA LEU A 753 28.69 18.78 -11.46
C LEU A 753 28.24 19.96 -10.61
N GLY A 754 26.94 19.95 -10.30
CA GLY A 754 26.29 20.96 -9.49
C GLY A 754 26.27 20.63 -8.00
N SER A 755 25.97 21.67 -7.23
CA SER A 755 25.54 21.61 -5.83
C SER A 755 24.07 22.05 -5.73
N ASP A 756 23.36 21.60 -4.71
CA ASP A 756 21.95 21.92 -4.46
C ASP A 756 21.74 23.08 -3.45
N ASN A 757 20.50 23.31 -3.05
CA ASN A 757 20.14 24.37 -2.11
C ASN A 757 20.23 23.96 -0.61
N LYS A 758 20.78 22.78 -0.30
CA LYS A 758 20.95 22.23 1.08
C LYS A 758 22.23 22.70 1.77
N GLN A 759 22.77 23.84 1.37
CA GLN A 759 24.04 24.36 1.88
C GLN A 759 24.10 24.43 3.41
N VAL A 760 25.13 23.83 4.00
CA VAL A 760 25.51 24.06 5.40
C VAL A 760 26.51 25.21 5.50
N GLN A 761 26.13 26.24 6.25
CA GLN A 761 26.88 27.49 6.37
C GLN A 761 27.71 27.56 7.65
N PHE A 762 28.87 28.21 7.54
CA PHE A 762 29.76 28.57 8.65
C PHE A 762 30.08 30.05 8.60
N GLN A 763 30.44 30.67 9.72
CA GLN A 763 30.83 32.09 9.76
C GLN A 763 32.05 32.34 8.85
N LYS A 764 33.06 31.49 8.99
CA LYS A 764 34.31 31.49 8.23
C LYS A 764 34.73 30.05 7.93
N ILE A 765 35.34 29.83 6.78
CA ILE A 765 35.99 28.56 6.46
C ILE A 765 37.44 28.82 6.08
N TYR A 766 38.36 28.11 6.71
CA TYR A 766 39.77 28.10 6.32
C TYR A 766 40.11 26.73 5.75
N VAL A 767 40.80 26.70 4.61
CA VAL A 767 41.28 25.45 4.02
C VAL A 767 42.80 25.43 4.12
N LEU A 768 43.35 24.43 4.82
CA LEU A 768 44.79 24.26 4.95
C LEU A 768 45.30 23.38 3.81
N ILE A 769 46.31 23.84 3.08
CA ILE A 769 46.95 23.08 1.99
C ILE A 769 48.47 23.17 2.06
N ASN A 770 49.15 22.21 1.46
CA ASN A 770 50.60 22.25 1.26
C ASN A 770 50.97 21.64 -0.11
N GLU A 771 52.25 21.49 -0.39
CA GLU A 771 52.78 20.97 -1.65
C GLU A 771 52.31 19.54 -2.00
N ASP A 772 51.89 18.78 -0.99
CA ASP A 772 51.36 17.43 -1.13
C ASP A 772 49.83 17.39 -1.29
N SER A 773 49.14 18.52 -1.12
CA SER A 773 47.72 18.65 -1.43
C SER A 773 47.49 18.56 -2.94
N ALA A 774 46.75 17.55 -3.40
CA ALA A 774 46.54 17.29 -4.82
C ALA A 774 45.10 16.88 -5.18
N SER A 775 44.73 17.03 -6.45
CA SER A 775 43.49 16.48 -7.03
C SER A 775 42.24 16.92 -6.25
N CYS A 776 41.52 15.99 -5.61
CA CYS A 776 40.34 16.27 -4.79
C CYS A 776 40.58 17.34 -3.72
N SER A 777 41.76 17.37 -3.08
CA SER A 777 42.12 18.43 -2.13
C SER A 777 42.13 19.81 -2.78
N GLU A 778 42.71 19.90 -3.98
CA GLU A 778 42.78 21.13 -4.75
C GLU A 778 41.42 21.54 -5.29
N LEU A 779 40.60 20.56 -5.69
CA LEU A 779 39.23 20.77 -6.15
C LEU A 779 38.35 21.36 -5.04
N VAL A 780 38.38 20.78 -3.83
CA VAL A 780 37.64 21.30 -2.66
C VAL A 780 38.12 22.72 -2.34
N ALA A 781 39.43 22.92 -2.18
CA ALA A 781 40.00 24.22 -1.83
C ALA A 781 39.63 25.30 -2.86
N LEU A 782 39.77 24.99 -4.15
CA LEU A 782 39.48 25.94 -5.21
C LEU A 782 37.98 26.22 -5.35
N SER A 783 37.13 25.20 -5.24
CA SER A 783 35.67 25.34 -5.35
C SER A 783 35.12 26.24 -4.25
N LEU A 784 35.45 25.94 -2.99
CA LEU A 784 35.00 26.74 -1.85
C LEU A 784 35.46 28.19 -1.97
N ARG A 785 36.77 28.42 -2.19
CA ARG A 785 37.32 29.79 -2.33
C ARG A 785 36.71 30.57 -3.49
N LYS A 786 36.29 29.91 -4.58
CA LYS A 786 35.76 30.61 -5.77
C LYS A 786 34.30 31.00 -5.64
N TYR A 787 33.51 30.28 -4.83
CA TYR A 787 32.07 30.46 -4.72
C TYR A 787 31.64 31.13 -3.41
N LEU A 788 32.50 31.15 -2.40
CA LEU A 788 32.17 31.68 -1.08
C LEU A 788 33.15 32.79 -0.68
N ASP A 789 32.61 33.94 -0.26
CA ASP A 789 33.41 35.11 0.16
C ASP A 789 34.00 34.97 1.58
N ASN A 790 33.49 34.02 2.36
CA ASN A 790 33.92 33.73 3.73
C ASN A 790 34.99 32.63 3.81
N VAL A 791 35.63 32.27 2.69
CA VAL A 791 36.64 31.21 2.60
C VAL A 791 38.03 31.79 2.34
N LYS A 792 39.04 31.31 3.07
CA LYS A 792 40.46 31.59 2.80
C LYS A 792 41.30 30.33 2.83
N ILE A 793 42.33 30.29 2.00
CA ILE A 793 43.31 29.21 1.96
C ILE A 793 44.56 29.62 2.75
N ILE A 794 45.00 28.78 3.67
CA ILE A 794 46.23 28.97 4.46
C ILE A 794 47.22 27.86 4.09
N GLY A 795 48.50 28.19 3.94
CA GLY A 795 49.55 27.17 3.83
C GLY A 795 50.59 27.45 2.76
N GLU A 796 50.94 26.42 1.99
CA GLU A 796 51.90 26.48 0.87
C GLU A 796 51.23 26.13 -0.47
N PRO A 797 51.82 26.52 -1.63
CA PRO A 797 51.24 26.22 -2.93
C PRO A 797 51.11 24.70 -3.17
N SER A 798 49.93 24.27 -3.62
CA SER A 798 49.57 22.86 -3.87
C SER A 798 50.42 22.15 -4.93
N LEU A 799 50.15 20.86 -5.17
CA LEU A 799 50.84 20.07 -6.19
C LEU A 799 50.63 20.59 -7.61
N GLY A 800 49.37 20.85 -7.98
CA GLY A 800 48.97 21.34 -9.31
C GLY A 800 48.35 20.28 -10.23
N LYS A 801 47.62 19.31 -9.68
CA LYS A 801 47.02 18.21 -10.46
C LYS A 801 45.62 18.58 -10.93
N GLY A 802 45.53 19.27 -12.06
CA GLY A 802 44.29 19.69 -12.71
C GLY A 802 43.62 18.62 -13.58
N VAL A 803 43.96 17.35 -13.40
CA VAL A 803 43.40 16.23 -14.17
C VAL A 803 42.84 15.15 -13.25
N GLY A 804 41.76 14.52 -13.71
CA GLY A 804 41.19 13.33 -13.11
C GLY A 804 41.59 12.06 -13.86
N GLN A 805 41.34 10.93 -13.23
CA GLN A 805 41.75 9.62 -13.75
C GLN A 805 40.55 8.70 -13.87
N ALA A 806 40.54 7.90 -14.94
CA ALA A 806 39.72 6.71 -15.02
C ALA A 806 40.52 5.54 -14.44
N VAL A 807 39.84 4.64 -13.73
CA VAL A 807 40.44 3.46 -13.13
C VAL A 807 39.81 2.22 -13.74
N TYR A 808 40.65 1.28 -14.15
CA TYR A 808 40.24 -0.08 -14.51
C TYR A 808 40.89 -1.06 -13.55
N GLU A 809 40.07 -1.88 -12.90
CA GLU A 809 40.52 -2.87 -11.92
C GLU A 809 40.18 -4.28 -12.38
N SER A 810 41.15 -5.19 -12.27
CA SER A 810 40.94 -6.61 -12.45
C SER A 810 41.25 -7.33 -11.15
N LYS A 811 40.24 -7.53 -10.28
CA LYS A 811 40.39 -8.28 -9.02
C LYS A 811 40.92 -9.69 -9.25
N LYS A 812 40.44 -10.34 -10.33
CA LYS A 812 40.85 -11.69 -10.76
C LYS A 812 42.35 -11.78 -11.08
N HIS A 813 42.88 -10.80 -11.81
CA HIS A 813 44.28 -10.78 -12.23
C HIS A 813 45.17 -9.87 -11.36
N LYS A 814 44.62 -9.30 -10.27
CA LYS A 814 45.29 -8.48 -9.27
C LYS A 814 46.07 -7.30 -9.85
N TYR A 815 45.40 -6.49 -10.66
CA TYR A 815 45.97 -5.23 -11.11
C TYR A 815 44.93 -4.11 -11.19
N MET A 816 45.44 -2.88 -11.14
CA MET A 816 44.68 -1.65 -11.31
C MET A 816 45.44 -0.72 -12.27
N LEU A 817 44.73 -0.13 -13.22
CA LEU A 817 45.24 0.83 -14.19
C LEU A 817 44.57 2.16 -13.92
N ALA A 818 45.36 3.20 -13.69
CA ALA A 818 44.86 4.56 -13.55
C ALA A 818 45.39 5.39 -14.71
N VAL A 819 44.50 5.91 -15.56
CA VAL A 819 44.85 6.71 -16.75
C VAL A 819 44.28 8.10 -16.62
N VAL A 820 45.07 9.12 -16.97
CA VAL A 820 44.56 10.50 -17.05
C VAL A 820 43.42 10.53 -18.08
N ASN A 821 42.24 11.00 -17.68
CA ASN A 821 41.02 10.85 -18.48
C ASN A 821 40.33 12.18 -18.82
N PHE A 822 40.36 13.15 -17.91
CA PHE A 822 39.70 14.43 -18.10
C PHE A 822 40.45 15.56 -17.39
N PHE A 823 40.26 16.78 -17.87
CA PHE A 823 40.57 17.99 -17.11
C PHE A 823 39.40 18.29 -16.18
N TRP A 824 39.67 18.72 -14.96
CA TRP A 824 38.64 19.28 -14.09
C TRP A 824 38.88 20.76 -13.89
N ASN A 825 37.82 21.54 -13.87
CA ASN A 825 37.90 22.98 -13.81
C ASN A 825 36.86 23.54 -12.83
N VAL A 826 37.23 24.61 -12.14
CA VAL A 826 36.32 25.41 -11.33
C VAL A 826 36.23 26.78 -12.01
N LYS A 827 35.05 27.26 -12.40
CA LYS A 827 34.98 28.56 -13.07
C LYS A 827 35.24 28.48 -14.56
N GLU A 828 36.34 29.10 -14.95
CA GLU A 828 37.01 28.95 -16.24
C GLU A 828 38.44 28.42 -16.01
N GLN A 829 38.76 27.99 -14.78
CA GLN A 829 40.12 27.77 -14.31
C GLN A 829 40.42 26.26 -14.15
N ASN A 830 41.29 25.75 -15.03
CA ASN A 830 42.02 24.50 -14.82
C ASN A 830 43.37 24.81 -14.15
N ILE A 831 43.83 23.95 -13.25
CA ILE A 831 45.12 24.14 -12.55
C ILE A 831 46.22 23.18 -13.03
N GLN A 832 46.04 22.42 -14.12
CA GLN A 832 47.05 21.49 -14.60
C GLN A 832 48.33 22.24 -14.96
N GLY A 833 49.43 21.91 -14.28
CA GLY A 833 50.72 22.60 -14.45
C GLY A 833 50.76 24.01 -13.81
N SER A 834 49.71 24.40 -13.09
CA SER A 834 49.64 25.55 -12.20
C SER A 834 49.39 25.05 -10.76
N LYS A 835 49.24 25.94 -9.77
CA LYS A 835 48.97 25.56 -8.37
C LYS A 835 47.78 26.32 -7.81
N VAL A 836 47.17 25.77 -6.76
CA VAL A 836 46.34 26.54 -5.83
C VAL A 836 47.30 27.28 -4.90
N TYR A 837 47.25 28.62 -4.94
CA TYR A 837 48.06 29.46 -4.08
C TYR A 837 47.26 29.85 -2.83
N PRO A 838 47.89 29.79 -1.65
CA PRO A 838 47.26 30.20 -0.40
C PRO A 838 47.07 31.72 -0.36
N ASP A 839 45.96 32.15 0.24
CA ASP A 839 45.68 33.56 0.54
C ASP A 839 46.57 34.05 1.71
N ILE A 840 46.88 33.16 2.65
CA ILE A 840 47.80 33.38 3.77
C ILE A 840 48.91 32.33 3.73
N LYS A 841 50.16 32.78 3.49
CA LYS A 841 51.31 31.88 3.46
C LYS A 841 51.70 31.40 4.86
N TYR A 842 51.83 30.09 5.03
CA TYR A 842 52.28 29.46 6.27
C TYR A 842 52.91 28.09 5.95
N SER A 843 54.09 27.81 6.47
CA SER A 843 54.84 26.56 6.18
C SER A 843 55.11 25.73 7.44
N GLY A 844 54.41 26.02 8.54
CA GLY A 844 54.54 25.30 9.80
C GLY A 844 53.44 24.27 10.00
N ASP A 845 53.58 23.49 11.07
CA ASP A 845 52.58 22.50 11.51
C ASP A 845 52.02 22.82 12.91
N ASP A 846 52.39 23.97 13.48
CA ASP A 846 51.98 24.34 14.83
C ASP A 846 50.51 24.82 14.83
N ILE A 847 49.66 24.04 15.49
CA ILE A 847 48.24 24.32 15.64
C ILE A 847 48.02 25.67 16.35
N GLU A 848 48.85 26.04 17.33
CA GLU A 848 48.72 27.31 18.06
C GLU A 848 49.01 28.52 17.17
N GLU A 849 49.98 28.39 16.27
CA GLU A 849 50.26 29.41 15.26
C GLU A 849 49.12 29.54 14.25
N ILE A 850 48.53 28.42 13.83
CA ILE A 850 47.35 28.41 12.94
C ILE A 850 46.16 29.11 13.62
N ILE A 851 45.87 28.79 14.89
CA ILE A 851 44.82 29.45 15.68
C ILE A 851 45.10 30.95 15.76
N SER A 852 46.35 31.35 16.03
CA SER A 852 46.77 32.75 16.09
C SER A 852 46.56 33.49 14.75
N ILE A 853 46.89 32.85 13.63
CA ILE A 853 46.64 33.38 12.28
C ILE A 853 45.13 33.58 12.05
N ILE A 854 44.32 32.57 12.36
CA ILE A 854 42.86 32.61 12.18
C ILE A 854 42.25 33.73 13.02
N LYS A 855 42.60 33.81 14.31
CA LYS A 855 42.10 34.85 15.23
C LYS A 855 42.52 36.27 14.85
N LYS A 856 43.63 36.42 14.14
CA LYS A 856 44.09 37.72 13.65
C LYS A 856 43.34 38.15 12.39
N ASP A 857 42.84 37.20 11.61
CA ASP A 857 42.10 37.44 10.38
C ASP A 857 40.60 37.68 10.62
N ILE A 858 40.02 37.01 11.62
CA ILE A 858 38.69 37.31 12.20
C ILE A 858 38.73 38.66 12.90
#